data_AF-A0A2E6HAN9-F1
#
_entry.id   AF-A0A2E6HAN9-F1
#
_cell.length_a   1.000
_cell.length_b   1.000
_cell.length_c   1.000
_cell.angle_alpha   90.00
_cell.angle_beta   90.00
_cell.angle_gamma   90.00
#
_symmetry.space_group_name_H-M   'P 1'
#
loop_
_entity.id
_entity.type
_entity.pdbx_description
1 polymer ?
#
loop_
_entity_poly.entity_id
_entity_poly.type
_entity_poly.pdbx_seq_one_letter_code
_entity_poly.pdbx_strand_id
1 'polypeptide(L)'
;MKNLIPFIYLLLFSLLACSSPSIKEELPSGDGKSYLGAVVQEVKEHGVAIKLGFLIPGASGERMGMKSGDFITKVNGKPISEFKSPRRKAFTDYIKNYPRNKKISFKLLRFKQINTVEGKEVANLDSFLSELKEKANITVEKKELKLELVGYLDRRVYGNGPKVLPKNNKELLPSFIKHKDSKFRKFVDKEIIKNKKEKEYEELKDTFALLTDRADFYRRNLVTYVQKNPLELGLLTHKLKKNLSIENLAELMDLKFKVPTASTYSAQNDPIQFIKTTLNQVYTELHFAFKEIETKDKKYLLSEYQSIIDYIDQKIMLTDLKDMEKFGRLDKILQKINFPHLIKARIFAMSLDDKSLFRALDKFLIKNNTPQHQVNTRFGNIIIGGKGNNWYRGISPHSTALIIDLGGDDLYSGSFAGTGFGNPFSMVIDLAGNDIYEAARACSFGCGILGLGILIDRAGNDTYTGTKFSQGASFGGHGLLIDRSGFDKYESVSQSQAYSFYGISALEDHLGNDLYRAKLFSQGSAVAGGVSLLKDHSGHDEYEARGLFLSSYGTHGIFKSFSQGMGFGFRGFMSGGIGILSDLKGKDDFKGGNFSQAAGYYFGFGIFHNGSTDQDSYLGSRYSQGATAHYAVASFLEEGGNDIYRGRHEATASMAWDLGVTYFEDQAGSDFYDSFGMTLGSAAQNSYAFFLDKNGNDTYRVNTPPATIPTNEARDGISLGFFFDLAGKDKYQKARNNSRGTLGNIGFWEDFKNSRINPFQ
;
A
#
# COMPACT_ATOMS: atom_id res chain seq x y z
N MET A 1 -10.22 69.89 7.50
CA MET A 1 -11.59 69.75 6.94
C MET A 1 -11.61 68.42 6.22
N LYS A 2 -12.18 67.38 6.86
CA LYS A 2 -13.56 66.92 6.64
C LYS A 2 -13.68 66.28 5.25
N ASN A 3 -14.13 65.04 5.03
CA ASN A 3 -14.84 64.06 5.83
C ASN A 3 -14.95 62.76 4.99
N LEU A 4 -15.07 61.61 5.67
CA LEU A 4 -15.99 60.46 5.44
C LEU A 4 -16.36 60.08 3.98
N ILE A 5 -16.50 58.83 3.55
CA ILE A 5 -16.54 57.49 4.15
C ILE A 5 -16.39 56.47 2.98
N PRO A 6 -16.01 55.22 3.27
CA PRO A 6 -15.63 54.17 2.32
C PRO A 6 -16.85 53.27 1.97
N PHE A 7 -16.61 52.05 1.46
CA PHE A 7 -17.56 50.91 1.57
C PHE A 7 -18.68 50.72 0.52
N ILE A 8 -18.45 50.90 -0.79
CA ILE A 8 -19.35 50.35 -1.82
C ILE A 8 -18.57 49.83 -3.03
N TYR A 9 -17.75 48.78 -2.86
CA TYR A 9 -17.35 47.95 -4.02
C TYR A 9 -17.14 46.46 -3.67
N LEU A 10 -17.42 46.03 -2.43
CA LEU A 10 -17.34 44.62 -2.02
C LEU A 10 -18.70 43.91 -1.87
N LEU A 11 -19.80 44.54 -2.31
CA LEU A 11 -21.17 44.04 -2.08
C LEU A 11 -22.03 43.85 -3.34
N LEU A 12 -21.42 43.87 -4.53
CA LEU A 12 -22.13 43.69 -5.81
C LEU A 12 -21.74 42.41 -6.59
N PHE A 13 -21.05 41.47 -5.94
CA PHE A 13 -20.84 40.10 -6.45
C PHE A 13 -21.50 39.00 -5.60
N SER A 14 -22.34 39.37 -4.62
CA SER A 14 -23.03 38.44 -3.73
C SER A 14 -24.54 38.28 -4.00
N LEU A 15 -25.07 38.86 -5.07
CA LEU A 15 -26.51 38.79 -5.42
C LEU A 15 -26.73 38.64 -6.93
N LEU A 16 -26.26 37.54 -7.51
CA LEU A 16 -26.85 36.96 -8.71
C LEU A 16 -26.98 35.45 -8.51
N ALA A 17 -28.18 35.10 -8.06
CA ALA A 17 -28.91 33.88 -8.34
C ALA A 17 -28.10 32.58 -8.55
N CYS A 18 -28.09 31.78 -7.49
CA CYS A 18 -28.48 30.37 -7.52
C CYS A 18 -29.03 29.89 -8.88
N SER A 19 -28.17 29.28 -9.68
CA SER A 19 -28.53 28.07 -10.39
C SER A 19 -27.33 27.14 -10.27
N SER A 20 -27.46 26.17 -9.38
CA SER A 20 -26.66 24.94 -9.46
C SER A 20 -26.69 24.48 -10.92
N PRO A 21 -25.55 24.13 -11.55
CA PRO A 21 -25.63 23.41 -12.80
C PRO A 21 -26.47 22.18 -12.53
N SER A 22 -27.65 22.11 -13.14
CA SER A 22 -28.48 20.92 -13.12
C SER A 22 -27.71 19.85 -13.88
N ILE A 23 -26.84 19.15 -13.15
CA ILE A 23 -26.41 17.82 -13.54
C ILE A 23 -27.73 17.07 -13.68
N LYS A 24 -28.16 16.83 -14.92
CA LYS A 24 -29.25 15.88 -15.18
C LYS A 24 -28.85 14.61 -14.44
N GLU A 25 -29.59 14.27 -13.39
CA GLU A 25 -29.45 12.96 -12.74
C GLU A 25 -29.74 11.92 -13.82
N GLU A 26 -28.69 11.39 -14.44
CA GLU A 26 -28.82 10.16 -15.21
C GLU A 26 -29.34 9.10 -14.25
N LEU A 27 -30.52 8.56 -14.57
CA LEU A 27 -31.08 7.44 -13.82
C LEU A 27 -30.03 6.32 -13.81
N PRO A 28 -29.67 5.76 -12.64
CA PRO A 28 -28.72 4.65 -12.60
C PRO A 28 -29.31 3.44 -13.34
N SER A 29 -28.93 3.26 -14.60
CA SER A 29 -29.33 2.15 -15.47
C SER A 29 -28.42 0.93 -15.31
N GLY A 30 -28.93 -0.25 -15.68
CA GLY A 30 -28.21 -1.54 -15.62
C GLY A 30 -28.75 -2.51 -14.56
N ASP A 31 -28.30 -3.77 -14.61
CA ASP A 31 -28.71 -4.86 -13.69
C ASP A 31 -27.76 -4.97 -12.47
N GLY A 32 -28.31 -5.34 -11.30
CA GLY A 32 -27.55 -5.55 -10.04
C GLY A 32 -28.31 -5.15 -8.76
N LYS A 33 -27.73 -5.40 -7.58
CA LYS A 33 -28.31 -5.01 -6.26
C LYS A 33 -28.10 -3.52 -5.96
N SER A 34 -29.09 -2.90 -5.31
CA SER A 34 -29.09 -1.50 -4.92
C SER A 34 -28.16 -1.20 -3.74
N TYR A 35 -27.66 0.03 -3.68
CA TYR A 35 -26.58 0.40 -2.78
C TYR A 35 -26.78 1.80 -2.17
N LEU A 36 -26.71 1.88 -0.84
CA LEU A 36 -26.77 3.15 -0.12
C LEU A 36 -25.40 3.82 0.03
N GLY A 37 -24.30 3.06 0.02
CA GLY A 37 -22.97 3.61 0.27
C GLY A 37 -22.72 4.01 1.71
N ALA A 38 -23.25 3.25 2.68
CA ALA A 38 -23.05 3.51 4.10
C ALA A 38 -22.64 2.25 4.86
N VAL A 39 -21.68 2.40 5.78
CA VAL A 39 -21.47 1.45 6.88
C VAL A 39 -22.58 1.67 7.90
N VAL A 40 -23.19 0.58 8.37
CA VAL A 40 -24.39 0.64 9.21
C VAL A 40 -24.27 -0.25 10.45
N GLN A 41 -24.74 0.25 11.58
CA GLN A 41 -24.81 -0.46 12.85
C GLN A 41 -26.22 -0.39 13.45
N GLU A 42 -26.73 -1.51 13.93
CA GLU A 42 -27.97 -1.50 14.73
C GLU A 42 -27.67 -0.93 16.12
N VAL A 43 -28.46 0.05 16.55
CA VAL A 43 -28.34 0.68 17.87
C VAL A 43 -29.72 0.79 18.51
N LYS A 44 -29.74 0.93 19.84
CA LYS A 44 -30.94 1.21 20.64
C LYS A 44 -30.96 2.62 21.23
N GLU A 45 -29.88 3.38 21.01
CA GLU A 45 -29.76 4.79 21.38
C GLU A 45 -30.81 5.58 20.59
N HIS A 46 -31.69 6.30 21.30
CA HIS A 46 -32.80 7.06 20.71
C HIS A 46 -33.89 6.21 20.01
N GLY A 47 -34.08 4.98 20.49
CA GLY A 47 -34.99 3.99 19.90
C GLY A 47 -34.23 2.98 19.03
N VAL A 48 -34.92 1.97 18.51
CA VAL A 48 -34.30 0.99 17.59
C VAL A 48 -34.06 1.66 16.25
N ALA A 49 -32.78 1.89 15.91
CA ALA A 49 -32.35 2.63 14.74
C ALA A 49 -31.16 1.97 14.04
N ILE A 50 -30.88 2.40 12.81
CA ILE A 50 -29.64 2.12 12.10
C ILE A 50 -28.75 3.35 12.18
N LYS A 51 -27.67 3.29 12.95
CA LYS A 51 -26.65 4.33 12.99
C LYS A 51 -25.76 4.24 11.74
N LEU A 52 -25.62 5.36 11.05
CA LEU A 52 -24.73 5.52 9.91
C LEU A 52 -23.31 5.74 10.42
N GLY A 53 -22.37 4.95 9.95
CA GLY A 53 -20.95 5.22 10.08
C GLY A 53 -20.40 5.90 8.85
N PHE A 54 -19.31 5.38 8.31
CA PHE A 54 -18.72 5.94 7.11
C PHE A 54 -19.70 5.90 5.95
N LEU A 55 -19.89 7.09 5.37
CA LEU A 55 -20.54 7.26 4.09
C LEU A 55 -19.48 7.32 3.04
N ILE A 56 -19.69 6.51 2.02
CA ILE A 56 -18.84 6.50 0.85
C ILE A 56 -19.00 7.82 0.11
N PRO A 57 -17.89 8.56 -0.12
CA PRO A 57 -17.94 9.81 -0.85
C PRO A 57 -18.54 9.62 -2.25
N GLY A 58 -19.49 10.48 -2.59
CA GLY A 58 -20.19 10.49 -3.85
C GLY A 58 -21.26 9.42 -4.02
N ALA A 59 -21.49 8.52 -3.05
CA ALA A 59 -22.56 7.52 -3.12
C ALA A 59 -23.93 8.07 -2.70
N SER A 60 -25.01 7.33 -3.01
CA SER A 60 -26.40 7.68 -2.72
C SER A 60 -26.64 8.28 -1.35
N GLY A 61 -26.12 7.68 -0.28
CA GLY A 61 -26.28 8.17 1.09
C GLY A 61 -25.74 9.59 1.28
N GLU A 62 -24.50 9.84 0.85
CA GLU A 62 -23.89 11.16 0.93
C GLU A 62 -24.61 12.17 0.01
N ARG A 63 -24.96 11.79 -1.22
CA ARG A 63 -25.69 12.66 -2.16
C ARG A 63 -27.08 13.05 -1.66
N MET A 64 -27.74 12.17 -0.91
CA MET A 64 -29.01 12.48 -0.23
C MET A 64 -28.84 13.42 0.98
N GLY A 65 -27.60 13.74 1.39
CA GLY A 65 -27.30 14.62 2.52
C GLY A 65 -27.20 13.91 3.86
N MET A 66 -27.06 12.57 3.87
CA MET A 66 -26.75 11.82 5.09
C MET A 66 -25.34 12.19 5.59
N LYS A 67 -25.12 12.05 6.89
CA LYS A 67 -23.82 12.25 7.54
C LYS A 67 -23.47 11.06 8.42
N SER A 68 -22.18 10.80 8.58
CA SER A 68 -21.70 9.87 9.60
C SER A 68 -22.22 10.31 10.97
N GLY A 69 -22.71 9.35 11.76
CA GLY A 69 -23.35 9.57 13.04
C GLY A 69 -24.88 9.75 12.99
N ASP A 70 -25.50 9.88 11.82
CA ASP A 70 -26.96 9.95 11.71
C ASP A 70 -27.64 8.63 12.14
N PHE A 71 -28.85 8.71 12.68
CA PHE A 71 -29.64 7.55 13.11
C PHE A 71 -30.88 7.40 12.24
N ILE A 72 -30.88 6.44 11.31
CA ILE A 72 -32.06 6.12 10.51
C ILE A 72 -33.09 5.43 11.40
N THR A 73 -34.27 6.03 11.52
CA THR A 73 -35.39 5.52 12.32
C THR A 73 -36.48 4.92 11.45
N LYS A 74 -36.63 5.36 10.19
CA LYS A 74 -37.56 4.78 9.22
C LYS A 74 -36.96 4.76 7.81
N VAL A 75 -37.38 3.78 7.00
CA VAL A 75 -37.14 3.72 5.56
C VAL A 75 -38.46 3.45 4.83
N ASN A 76 -38.83 4.29 3.86
CA ASN A 76 -40.12 4.28 3.17
C ASN A 76 -41.32 4.19 4.13
N GLY A 77 -41.29 4.98 5.19
CA GLY A 77 -42.33 4.98 6.23
C GLY A 77 -42.27 3.80 7.21
N LYS A 78 -41.57 2.72 6.89
CA LYS A 78 -41.40 1.55 7.77
C LYS A 78 -40.37 1.82 8.87
N PRO A 79 -40.74 1.75 10.16
CA PRO A 79 -39.80 1.87 11.28
C PRO A 79 -38.75 0.75 11.30
N ILE A 80 -37.51 1.09 11.69
CA ILE A 80 -36.42 0.10 11.82
C ILE A 80 -36.77 -0.98 12.88
N SER A 81 -37.29 -0.56 14.04
CA SER A 81 -38.57 -1.10 14.54
C SER A 81 -38.94 -2.53 14.18
N GLU A 82 -39.62 -2.59 13.03
CA GLU A 82 -40.41 -3.68 12.48
C GLU A 82 -39.59 -4.57 11.53
N PHE A 83 -38.30 -4.32 11.38
CA PHE A 83 -37.40 -5.24 10.69
C PHE A 83 -37.12 -6.46 11.58
N LYS A 84 -37.01 -7.64 10.95
CA LYS A 84 -36.64 -8.87 11.66
C LYS A 84 -35.22 -8.77 12.19
N SER A 85 -34.97 -9.28 13.40
CA SER A 85 -33.63 -9.40 13.97
C SER A 85 -32.81 -10.48 13.24
N PRO A 86 -31.52 -10.27 12.93
CA PRO A 86 -30.73 -9.06 13.15
C PRO A 86 -31.14 -7.92 12.21
N ARG A 87 -31.54 -6.76 12.75
CA ARG A 87 -32.19 -5.70 11.95
C ARG A 87 -31.24 -5.04 10.98
N ARG A 88 -29.96 -4.93 11.35
CA ARG A 88 -28.90 -4.49 10.42
C ARG A 88 -28.93 -5.30 9.12
N LYS A 89 -29.03 -6.63 9.21
CA LYS A 89 -29.05 -7.52 8.04
C LYS A 89 -30.33 -7.31 7.25
N ALA A 90 -31.49 -7.34 7.92
CA ALA A 90 -32.79 -7.15 7.27
C ALA A 90 -32.90 -5.78 6.57
N PHE A 91 -32.39 -4.70 7.18
CA PHE A 91 -32.28 -3.38 6.57
C PHE A 91 -31.37 -3.41 5.34
N THR A 92 -30.18 -4.02 5.46
CA THR A 92 -29.23 -4.12 4.34
C THR A 92 -29.83 -4.89 3.16
N ASP A 93 -30.57 -5.98 3.43
CA ASP A 93 -31.23 -6.77 2.39
C ASP A 93 -32.40 -6.02 1.76
N TYR A 94 -33.16 -5.24 2.54
CA TYR A 94 -34.17 -4.33 2.00
C TYR A 94 -33.57 -3.31 1.04
N ILE A 95 -32.47 -2.66 1.43
CA ILE A 95 -31.76 -1.71 0.55
C ILE A 95 -31.29 -2.41 -0.73
N LYS A 96 -30.65 -3.59 -0.62
CA LYS A 96 -30.13 -4.35 -1.76
C LYS A 96 -31.19 -4.69 -2.79
N ASN A 97 -32.41 -4.99 -2.34
CA ASN A 97 -33.50 -5.45 -3.19
C ASN A 97 -34.45 -4.32 -3.61
N TYR A 98 -34.24 -3.09 -3.16
CA TYR A 98 -35.09 -1.97 -3.51
C TYR A 98 -34.82 -1.51 -4.97
N PRO A 99 -35.84 -1.23 -5.80
CA PRO A 99 -35.63 -0.83 -7.19
C PRO A 99 -34.90 0.52 -7.33
N ARG A 100 -33.81 0.58 -8.12
CA ARG A 100 -33.02 1.82 -8.33
C ARG A 100 -33.77 2.93 -9.04
N ASN A 101 -34.72 2.58 -9.89
CA ASN A 101 -35.56 3.53 -10.60
C ASN A 101 -36.69 4.11 -9.72
N LYS A 102 -36.77 3.71 -8.45
CA LYS A 102 -37.73 4.27 -7.48
C LYS A 102 -37.00 5.10 -6.45
N LYS A 103 -37.61 6.23 -6.08
CA LYS A 103 -37.15 7.01 -4.93
C LYS A 103 -37.33 6.20 -3.65
N ILE A 104 -36.39 6.33 -2.73
CA ILE A 104 -36.43 5.81 -1.37
C ILE A 104 -36.43 6.99 -0.40
N SER A 105 -37.23 6.92 0.66
CA SER A 105 -37.25 7.92 1.72
C SER A 105 -36.66 7.38 3.02
N PHE A 106 -35.95 8.24 3.75
CA PHE A 106 -35.37 7.93 5.05
C PHE A 106 -35.78 9.00 6.06
N LYS A 107 -36.28 8.59 7.22
CA LYS A 107 -36.38 9.48 8.38
C LYS A 107 -35.21 9.20 9.30
N LEU A 108 -34.48 10.24 9.67
CA LEU A 108 -33.30 10.11 10.53
C LEU A 108 -33.22 11.20 11.59
N LEU A 109 -32.53 10.88 12.68
CA LEU A 109 -32.14 11.81 13.74
C LEU A 109 -30.68 12.19 13.55
N ARG A 110 -30.40 13.49 13.62
CA ARG A 110 -29.04 14.05 13.63
C ARG A 110 -28.87 14.92 14.86
N PHE A 111 -27.81 14.71 15.62
CA PHE A 111 -27.50 15.52 16.79
C PHE A 111 -26.39 16.52 16.42
N LYS A 112 -26.69 17.82 16.56
CA LYS A 112 -25.69 18.88 16.43
C LYS A 112 -25.31 19.36 17.82
N GLN A 113 -24.02 19.30 18.14
CA GLN A 113 -23.50 19.99 19.31
C GLN A 113 -23.36 21.48 18.99
N ILE A 114 -23.97 22.32 19.80
CA ILE A 114 -23.88 23.77 19.75
C ILE A 114 -23.07 24.16 20.99
N ASN A 115 -21.87 24.68 20.75
CA ASN A 115 -21.04 25.19 21.81
C ASN A 115 -21.21 26.70 21.83
N THR A 116 -21.62 27.28 22.95
CA THR A 116 -21.62 28.73 23.15
C THR A 116 -20.63 29.10 24.23
N VAL A 117 -19.90 30.19 24.01
CA VAL A 117 -19.02 30.79 25.01
C VAL A 117 -19.41 32.25 25.15
N GLU A 118 -19.69 32.66 26.39
CA GLU A 118 -20.21 34.00 26.69
C GLU A 118 -21.41 34.38 25.80
N GLY A 119 -22.31 33.40 25.60
CA GLY A 119 -23.51 33.57 24.79
C GLY A 119 -23.32 33.57 23.27
N LYS A 120 -22.09 33.38 22.75
CA LYS A 120 -21.81 33.31 21.30
C LYS A 120 -21.47 31.89 20.86
N GLU A 121 -22.11 31.41 19.79
CA GLU A 121 -21.80 30.09 19.21
C GLU A 121 -20.36 30.05 18.67
N VAL A 122 -19.59 29.05 19.10
CA VAL A 122 -18.24 28.77 18.63
C VAL A 122 -18.22 27.44 17.88
N ALA A 123 -17.65 27.44 16.68
CA ALA A 123 -17.62 26.26 15.82
C ALA A 123 -16.69 25.14 16.33
N ASN A 124 -15.64 25.51 17.08
CA ASN A 124 -14.66 24.56 17.62
C ASN A 124 -14.31 24.95 19.06
N LEU A 125 -14.88 24.21 20.02
CA LEU A 125 -14.70 24.49 21.44
C LEU A 125 -13.27 24.21 21.92
N ASP A 126 -12.62 23.15 21.42
CA ASP A 126 -11.26 22.77 21.84
C ASP A 126 -10.22 23.82 21.41
N SER A 127 -10.35 24.35 20.19
CA SER A 127 -9.51 25.46 19.72
C SER A 127 -9.65 26.68 20.62
N PHE A 128 -10.89 27.02 20.97
CA PHE A 128 -11.18 28.16 21.84
C PHE A 128 -10.65 27.96 23.26
N LEU A 129 -10.84 26.76 23.83
CA LEU A 129 -10.33 26.38 25.15
C LEU A 129 -8.80 26.47 25.23
N SER A 130 -8.10 26.13 24.14
CA SER A 130 -6.63 26.20 24.10
C SER A 130 -6.06 27.63 24.10
N GLU A 131 -6.87 28.62 23.74
CA GLU A 131 -6.49 30.04 23.69
C GLU A 131 -7.05 30.85 24.88
N LEU A 132 -7.81 30.20 25.77
CA LEU A 132 -8.49 30.83 26.89
C LEU A 132 -7.50 31.29 27.95
N LYS A 133 -7.39 32.60 28.16
CA LYS A 133 -6.51 33.19 29.20
C LYS A 133 -7.22 33.49 30.52
N GLU A 134 -8.55 33.55 30.50
CA GLU A 134 -9.41 33.90 31.65
C GLU A 134 -10.62 32.96 31.74
N LYS A 135 -11.37 33.01 32.85
CA LYS A 135 -12.58 32.18 33.04
C LYS A 135 -13.68 32.62 32.06
N ALA A 136 -14.32 31.65 31.40
CA ALA A 136 -15.46 31.89 30.52
C ALA A 136 -16.61 30.91 30.82
N ASN A 137 -17.83 31.39 30.64
CA ASN A 137 -19.05 30.60 30.70
C ASN A 137 -19.24 29.84 29.39
N ILE A 138 -19.22 28.51 29.48
CA ILE A 138 -19.35 27.61 28.35
C ILE A 138 -20.66 26.83 28.50
N THR A 139 -21.50 26.90 27.48
CA THR A 139 -22.69 26.06 27.38
C THR A 139 -22.53 25.12 26.20
N VAL A 140 -22.69 23.82 26.46
CA VAL A 140 -22.71 22.79 25.42
C VAL A 140 -24.12 22.26 25.33
N GLU A 141 -24.83 22.60 24.26
CA GLU A 141 -26.18 22.13 23.98
C GLU A 141 -26.15 21.06 22.88
N LYS A 142 -26.89 19.97 23.05
CA LYS A 142 -27.12 19.00 21.98
C LYS A 142 -28.50 19.23 21.38
N LYS A 143 -28.54 19.78 20.16
CA LYS A 143 -29.77 19.98 19.41
C LYS A 143 -30.09 18.75 18.55
N GLU A 144 -31.28 18.19 18.74
CA GLU A 144 -31.82 17.14 17.89
C GLU A 144 -32.43 17.73 16.61
N LEU A 145 -32.08 17.17 15.46
CA LEU A 145 -32.64 17.50 14.15
C LEU A 145 -33.30 16.26 13.56
N LYS A 146 -34.60 16.36 13.29
CA LYS A 146 -35.37 15.32 12.58
C LYS A 146 -35.33 15.65 11.10
N LEU A 147 -34.76 14.77 10.30
CA LEU A 147 -34.59 14.96 8.86
C LEU A 147 -35.36 13.88 8.09
N GLU A 148 -35.95 14.28 6.97
CA GLU A 148 -36.54 13.39 5.99
C GLU A 148 -35.82 13.58 4.66
N LEU A 149 -35.08 12.56 4.24
CA LEU A 149 -34.25 12.59 3.04
C LEU A 149 -34.87 11.66 1.99
N VAL A 150 -34.92 12.10 0.74
CA VAL A 150 -35.49 11.34 -0.37
C VAL A 150 -34.54 11.38 -1.55
N GLY A 151 -34.28 10.22 -2.17
CA GLY A 151 -33.40 10.13 -3.34
C GLY A 151 -33.42 8.76 -3.99
N TYR A 152 -32.47 8.48 -4.86
CA TYR A 152 -32.31 7.19 -5.55
C TYR A 152 -31.12 6.40 -4.99
N LEU A 153 -31.22 5.06 -5.04
CA LEU A 153 -30.11 4.16 -4.69
C LEU A 153 -29.22 3.89 -5.89
N ASP A 154 -27.92 3.75 -5.63
CA ASP A 154 -26.89 3.49 -6.63
C ASP A 154 -26.83 2.00 -6.99
N ARG A 155 -26.19 1.71 -8.12
CA ARG A 155 -25.63 0.39 -8.38
C ARG A 155 -24.39 0.23 -7.50
N ARG A 156 -24.14 -0.96 -6.96
CA ARG A 156 -22.90 -1.23 -6.23
C ARG A 156 -21.70 -1.10 -7.18
N VAL A 157 -20.98 0.03 -7.10
CA VAL A 157 -19.70 0.25 -7.76
C VAL A 157 -18.58 -0.15 -6.79
N TYR A 158 -17.52 -0.76 -7.30
CA TYR A 158 -16.38 -1.24 -6.53
C TYR A 158 -15.21 -0.26 -6.68
N GLY A 159 -15.44 0.97 -6.22
CA GLY A 159 -14.59 2.09 -6.62
C GLY A 159 -15.22 3.39 -6.14
N ASN A 160 -15.22 3.56 -4.84
CA ASN A 160 -16.23 4.33 -4.12
C ASN A 160 -15.60 5.62 -3.59
N GLY A 161 -15.25 6.51 -4.52
CA GLY A 161 -14.65 7.79 -4.19
C GLY A 161 -14.66 8.79 -5.35
N PRO A 162 -14.20 10.03 -5.10
CA PRO A 162 -14.29 11.12 -6.05
C PRO A 162 -13.19 11.07 -7.14
N LYS A 163 -12.19 10.18 -7.01
CA LYS A 163 -11.09 10.09 -7.99
C LYS A 163 -11.64 9.49 -9.29
N VAL A 164 -11.64 10.30 -10.35
CA VAL A 164 -11.91 9.84 -11.71
C VAL A 164 -10.61 9.26 -12.27
N LEU A 165 -10.66 8.00 -12.68
CA LEU A 165 -9.49 7.31 -13.24
C LEU A 165 -9.35 7.65 -14.73
N PRO A 166 -8.11 7.75 -15.24
CA PRO A 166 -7.88 7.92 -16.68
C PRO A 166 -8.63 6.88 -17.52
N LYS A 167 -9.29 7.35 -18.58
CA LYS A 167 -10.00 6.46 -19.51
C LYS A 167 -9.02 5.66 -20.38
N ASN A 168 -7.92 6.29 -20.79
CA ASN A 168 -6.92 5.71 -21.67
C ASN A 168 -5.91 4.83 -20.91
N ASN A 169 -5.70 3.61 -21.39
CA ASN A 169 -4.70 2.66 -20.88
C ASN A 169 -3.28 3.27 -20.78
N LYS A 170 -2.88 4.10 -21.74
CA LYS A 170 -1.53 4.74 -21.75
C LYS A 170 -1.30 5.66 -20.54
N GLU A 171 -2.34 6.33 -20.07
CA GLU A 171 -2.24 7.26 -18.94
C GLU A 171 -2.15 6.53 -17.61
N LEU A 172 -2.67 5.29 -17.56
CA LEU A 172 -2.64 4.43 -16.37
C LEU A 172 -1.29 3.75 -16.15
N LEU A 173 -0.45 3.69 -17.18
CA LEU A 173 0.87 3.07 -17.12
C LEU A 173 1.96 4.07 -16.69
N PRO A 174 3.01 3.58 -15.99
CA PRO A 174 4.27 4.28 -15.86
C PRO A 174 4.89 4.57 -17.24
N SER A 175 5.64 5.65 -17.33
CA SER A 175 6.25 6.15 -18.58
C SER A 175 7.26 5.18 -19.18
N PHE A 176 7.93 4.39 -18.34
CA PHE A 176 8.85 3.33 -18.75
C PHE A 176 8.15 2.07 -19.29
N ILE A 177 6.82 1.99 -19.23
CA ILE A 177 6.02 0.87 -19.74
C ILE A 177 5.20 1.30 -20.96
N LYS A 178 5.50 0.70 -22.12
CA LYS A 178 4.68 0.84 -23.33
C LYS A 178 3.62 -0.27 -23.38
N HIS A 179 2.37 0.09 -23.70
CA HIS A 179 1.31 -0.88 -23.99
C HIS A 179 1.71 -1.77 -25.17
N LYS A 180 1.41 -3.07 -25.08
CA LYS A 180 1.53 -4.01 -26.19
C LYS A 180 0.52 -5.13 -25.95
N ASP A 181 -0.27 -5.45 -26.97
CA ASP A 181 -1.23 -6.55 -26.90
C ASP A 181 -0.52 -7.88 -26.58
N SER A 182 -1.12 -8.63 -25.65
CA SER A 182 -0.66 -9.96 -25.28
C SER A 182 -1.12 -11.00 -26.30
N LYS A 183 -0.20 -11.84 -26.79
CA LYS A 183 -0.55 -13.01 -27.61
C LYS A 183 -1.44 -13.99 -26.82
N PHE A 184 -1.28 -14.03 -25.51
CA PHE A 184 -2.10 -14.82 -24.60
C PHE A 184 -3.59 -14.48 -24.70
N ARG A 185 -3.94 -13.21 -24.94
CA ARG A 185 -5.34 -12.81 -25.18
C ARG A 185 -5.98 -13.55 -26.34
N LYS A 186 -5.26 -13.69 -27.45
CA LYS A 186 -5.74 -14.43 -28.63
C LYS A 186 -5.93 -15.92 -28.33
N PHE A 187 -5.10 -16.48 -27.44
CA PHE A 187 -5.26 -17.85 -26.98
C PHE A 187 -6.53 -18.00 -26.12
N VAL A 188 -6.73 -17.11 -25.14
CA VAL A 188 -7.94 -17.12 -24.29
C VAL A 188 -9.19 -16.97 -25.13
N ASP A 189 -9.25 -16.00 -26.05
CA ASP A 189 -10.41 -15.77 -26.90
C ASP A 189 -10.77 -17.03 -27.72
N LYS A 190 -9.77 -17.78 -28.22
CA LYS A 190 -9.99 -19.05 -28.93
C LYS A 190 -10.57 -20.15 -28.03
N GLU A 191 -10.03 -20.30 -26.82
CA GLU A 191 -10.53 -21.32 -25.88
C GLU A 191 -11.94 -20.96 -25.37
N ILE A 192 -12.26 -19.67 -25.18
CA ILE A 192 -13.62 -19.22 -24.84
C ILE A 192 -14.62 -19.61 -25.94
N ILE A 193 -14.30 -19.34 -27.22
CA ILE A 193 -15.16 -19.71 -28.36
C ILE A 193 -15.33 -21.23 -28.45
N LYS A 194 -14.23 -21.98 -28.34
CA LYS A 194 -14.24 -23.45 -28.41
C LYS A 194 -15.12 -24.09 -27.32
N ASN A 195 -15.18 -23.47 -26.14
CA ASN A 195 -15.98 -23.96 -25.02
C ASN A 195 -17.38 -23.31 -24.92
N LYS A 196 -17.76 -22.46 -25.90
CA LYS A 196 -19.06 -21.76 -25.96
C LYS A 196 -19.35 -20.92 -24.71
N LYS A 197 -18.36 -20.11 -24.29
CA LYS A 197 -18.38 -19.27 -23.08
C LYS A 197 -18.31 -17.78 -23.33
N GLU A 198 -18.61 -17.35 -24.55
CA GLU A 198 -18.51 -15.97 -24.98
C GLU A 198 -19.38 -15.06 -24.09
N LYS A 199 -20.63 -15.46 -23.83
CA LYS A 199 -21.55 -14.67 -23.01
C LYS A 199 -21.04 -14.48 -21.60
N GLU A 200 -20.67 -15.56 -20.92
CA GLU A 200 -20.18 -15.49 -19.55
C GLU A 200 -18.84 -14.74 -19.45
N TYR A 201 -18.00 -14.84 -20.49
CA TYR A 201 -16.75 -14.07 -20.55
C TYR A 201 -16.99 -12.57 -20.76
N GLU A 202 -17.97 -12.17 -21.58
CA GLU A 202 -18.41 -10.78 -21.64
C GLU A 202 -18.94 -10.30 -20.27
N GLU A 203 -19.75 -11.10 -19.57
CA GLU A 203 -20.24 -10.75 -18.22
C GLU A 203 -19.09 -10.56 -17.20
N LEU A 204 -18.04 -11.39 -17.30
CA LEU A 204 -16.84 -11.24 -16.47
C LEU A 204 -16.11 -9.93 -16.77
N LYS A 205 -15.93 -9.60 -18.07
CA LYS A 205 -15.31 -8.33 -18.49
C LYS A 205 -16.13 -7.12 -18.03
N ASP A 206 -17.45 -7.17 -18.19
CA ASP A 206 -18.36 -6.14 -17.70
C ASP A 206 -18.25 -5.97 -16.19
N THR A 207 -18.12 -7.07 -15.44
CA THR A 207 -17.94 -7.02 -13.98
C THR A 207 -16.64 -6.32 -13.59
N PHE A 208 -15.53 -6.60 -14.30
CA PHE A 208 -14.26 -5.91 -14.09
C PHE A 208 -14.32 -4.43 -14.49
N ALA A 209 -15.07 -4.06 -15.52
CA ALA A 209 -15.25 -2.67 -15.92
C ALA A 209 -15.82 -1.82 -14.76
N LEU A 210 -16.71 -2.39 -13.94
CA LEU A 210 -17.28 -1.74 -12.74
C LEU A 210 -16.24 -1.43 -11.63
N LEU A 211 -15.03 -1.98 -11.71
CA LEU A 211 -13.95 -1.67 -10.78
C LEU A 211 -13.22 -0.37 -11.14
N THR A 212 -13.45 0.18 -12.34
CA THR A 212 -12.48 1.07 -13.02
C THR A 212 -13.01 2.46 -13.38
N ASP A 213 -14.31 2.72 -13.18
CA ASP A 213 -14.93 4.02 -13.51
C ASP A 213 -14.58 5.13 -12.50
N ARG A 214 -14.55 4.79 -11.22
CA ARG A 214 -14.22 5.69 -10.10
C ARG A 214 -13.40 4.94 -9.07
N ALA A 215 -12.67 5.67 -8.25
CA ALA A 215 -11.93 5.10 -7.16
C ALA A 215 -11.84 6.02 -5.95
N ASP A 216 -11.46 5.44 -4.81
CA ASP A 216 -10.94 6.24 -3.71
C ASP A 216 -9.59 6.86 -4.08
N PHE A 217 -9.17 7.82 -3.24
CA PHE A 217 -7.94 8.58 -3.43
C PHE A 217 -6.67 7.70 -3.53
N TYR A 218 -6.66 6.55 -2.86
CA TYR A 218 -5.47 5.70 -2.72
C TYR A 218 -5.26 4.75 -3.90
N ARG A 219 -6.30 4.47 -4.69
CA ARG A 219 -6.20 3.54 -5.83
C ARG A 219 -5.09 3.94 -6.80
N ARG A 220 -4.12 3.05 -6.99
CA ARG A 220 -3.03 3.23 -7.97
C ARG A 220 -3.52 3.04 -9.40
N ASN A 221 -2.97 3.79 -10.34
CA ASN A 221 -3.35 3.65 -11.75
C ASN A 221 -2.96 2.27 -12.32
N LEU A 222 -1.82 1.73 -11.87
CA LEU A 222 -1.34 0.42 -12.32
C LEU A 222 -2.32 -0.72 -11.98
N VAL A 223 -2.90 -0.69 -10.77
CA VAL A 223 -3.94 -1.66 -10.36
C VAL A 223 -5.17 -1.55 -11.27
N THR A 224 -5.59 -0.32 -11.56
CA THR A 224 -6.72 -0.06 -12.46
C THR A 224 -6.42 -0.57 -13.88
N TYR A 225 -5.19 -0.38 -14.37
CA TYR A 225 -4.78 -0.90 -15.67
C TYR A 225 -4.91 -2.42 -15.75
N VAL A 226 -4.44 -3.14 -14.73
CA VAL A 226 -4.55 -4.60 -14.67
C VAL A 226 -6.01 -5.04 -14.61
N GLN A 227 -6.85 -4.36 -13.84
CA GLN A 227 -8.28 -4.66 -13.79
C GLN A 227 -8.98 -4.45 -15.13
N LYS A 228 -8.55 -3.47 -15.94
CA LYS A 228 -9.04 -3.28 -17.31
C LYS A 228 -8.48 -4.33 -18.28
N ASN A 229 -7.26 -4.81 -18.04
CA ASN A 229 -6.50 -5.66 -18.96
C ASN A 229 -5.86 -6.86 -18.24
N PRO A 230 -6.66 -7.76 -17.61
CA PRO A 230 -6.11 -8.80 -16.72
C PRO A 230 -5.17 -9.78 -17.44
N LEU A 231 -5.41 -10.03 -18.73
CA LEU A 231 -4.57 -10.91 -19.57
C LEU A 231 -3.19 -10.33 -19.93
N GLU A 232 -2.91 -9.08 -19.54
CA GLU A 232 -1.61 -8.42 -19.77
C GLU A 232 -0.71 -8.41 -18.53
N LEU A 233 -1.16 -8.96 -17.39
CA LEU A 233 -0.43 -8.91 -16.12
C LEU A 233 0.98 -9.52 -16.23
N GLY A 234 1.14 -10.66 -16.92
CA GLY A 234 2.47 -11.27 -17.11
C GLY A 234 3.45 -10.35 -17.84
N LEU A 235 3.04 -9.80 -18.99
CA LEU A 235 3.86 -8.85 -19.76
C LEU A 235 4.18 -7.59 -18.96
N LEU A 236 3.22 -7.09 -18.20
CA LEU A 236 3.40 -5.93 -17.34
C LEU A 236 4.44 -6.20 -16.25
N THR A 237 4.35 -7.37 -15.60
CA THR A 237 5.27 -7.77 -14.53
C THR A 237 6.71 -7.89 -15.04
N HIS A 238 6.90 -8.50 -16.22
CA HIS A 238 8.22 -8.58 -16.88
C HIS A 238 8.83 -7.20 -17.17
N LYS A 239 8.01 -6.20 -17.49
CA LYS A 239 8.48 -4.83 -17.70
C LYS A 239 8.76 -4.11 -16.39
N LEU A 240 7.96 -4.35 -15.35
CA LEU A 240 8.19 -3.82 -14.02
C LEU A 240 9.53 -4.30 -13.48
N LYS A 241 9.79 -5.63 -13.45
CA LYS A 241 11.04 -6.19 -12.90
C LYS A 241 12.30 -5.55 -13.50
N LYS A 242 12.32 -5.36 -14.82
CA LYS A 242 13.45 -4.75 -15.55
C LYS A 242 13.73 -3.30 -15.19
N ASN A 243 12.78 -2.61 -14.55
CA ASN A 243 12.85 -1.19 -14.24
C ASN A 243 12.69 -0.92 -12.73
N LEU A 244 12.83 -1.93 -11.86
CA LEU A 244 12.77 -1.75 -10.42
C LEU A 244 14.02 -1.02 -9.90
N SER A 245 13.82 0.24 -9.51
CA SER A 245 14.81 1.08 -8.86
C SER A 245 14.13 2.14 -7.99
N ILE A 246 14.87 2.71 -7.02
CA ILE A 246 14.39 3.77 -6.12
C ILE A 246 13.88 5.01 -6.89
N GLU A 247 14.48 5.31 -8.04
CA GLU A 247 14.10 6.42 -8.92
C GLU A 247 12.71 6.21 -9.52
N ASN A 248 12.42 4.99 -9.98
CA ASN A 248 11.20 4.67 -10.70
C ASN A 248 9.97 4.47 -9.80
N LEU A 249 10.14 4.29 -8.48
CA LEU A 249 9.02 4.12 -7.53
C LEU A 249 8.02 5.29 -7.55
N ALA A 250 8.48 6.49 -7.89
CA ALA A 250 7.61 7.67 -7.97
C ALA A 250 6.51 7.49 -9.03
N GLU A 251 6.80 6.83 -10.14
CA GLU A 251 5.83 6.60 -11.21
C GLU A 251 4.78 5.54 -10.81
N LEU A 252 5.15 4.59 -9.96
CA LEU A 252 4.21 3.62 -9.36
C LEU A 252 3.25 4.31 -8.36
N MET A 253 3.65 5.46 -7.85
CA MET A 253 2.81 6.37 -7.07
C MET A 253 1.96 7.31 -7.95
N ASP A 254 1.87 7.08 -9.26
CA ASP A 254 1.17 7.91 -10.23
C ASP A 254 1.76 9.33 -10.42
N LEU A 255 3.02 9.56 -9.98
CA LEU A 255 3.67 10.87 -10.07
C LEU A 255 4.39 11.02 -11.42
N LYS A 256 4.06 12.10 -12.15
CA LYS A 256 4.75 12.51 -13.38
C LYS A 256 5.28 13.92 -13.19
N PHE A 257 6.59 14.08 -13.07
CA PHE A 257 7.22 15.39 -12.89
C PHE A 257 8.63 15.40 -13.50
N LYS A 258 9.15 16.60 -13.76
CA LYS A 258 10.53 16.77 -14.22
C LYS A 258 11.48 16.60 -13.04
N VAL A 259 12.32 15.56 -13.10
CA VAL A 259 13.39 15.31 -12.13
C VAL A 259 14.33 16.53 -12.11
N PRO A 260 14.55 17.18 -10.96
CA PRO A 260 15.53 18.26 -10.87
C PRO A 260 16.94 17.70 -11.03
N THR A 261 17.84 18.53 -11.55
CA THR A 261 19.28 18.25 -11.50
C THR A 261 19.80 18.68 -10.13
N ALA A 262 20.30 17.73 -9.33
CA ALA A 262 21.02 18.04 -8.10
C ALA A 262 22.44 18.53 -8.41
N SER A 263 22.97 19.44 -7.60
CA SER A 263 24.36 19.88 -7.72
C SER A 263 25.31 18.79 -7.23
N THR A 264 26.36 18.51 -8.01
CA THR A 264 27.45 17.63 -7.61
C THR A 264 28.50 18.41 -6.83
N TYR A 265 29.16 17.78 -5.86
CA TYR A 265 30.26 18.43 -5.15
C TYR A 265 31.44 18.69 -6.08
N SER A 266 32.04 19.87 -5.98
CA SER A 266 33.29 20.23 -6.65
C SER A 266 34.40 20.38 -5.61
N ALA A 267 35.56 19.78 -5.86
CA ALA A 267 36.70 19.80 -4.94
C ALA A 267 37.26 21.21 -4.64
N GLN A 268 36.84 22.23 -5.40
CA GLN A 268 37.19 23.64 -5.15
C GLN A 268 36.29 24.29 -4.08
N ASN A 269 35.14 23.69 -3.76
CA ASN A 269 34.18 24.23 -2.82
C ASN A 269 34.50 23.78 -1.38
N ASP A 270 34.16 24.62 -0.40
CA ASP A 270 34.14 24.20 1.01
C ASP A 270 33.10 23.08 1.21
N PRO A 271 33.50 21.88 1.67
CA PRO A 271 32.58 20.76 1.87
C PRO A 271 31.47 21.07 2.88
N ILE A 272 31.75 21.86 3.93
CA ILE A 272 30.74 22.21 4.95
C ILE A 272 29.69 23.14 4.35
N GLN A 273 30.13 24.12 3.55
CA GLN A 273 29.22 25.05 2.90
C GLN A 273 28.38 24.38 1.81
N PHE A 274 28.94 23.40 1.09
CA PHE A 274 28.18 22.55 0.17
C PHE A 274 27.05 21.81 0.91
N ILE A 275 27.37 21.11 2.00
CA ILE A 275 26.39 20.39 2.82
C ILE A 275 25.28 21.34 3.29
N LYS A 276 25.62 22.50 3.86
CA LYS A 276 24.62 23.49 4.32
C LYS A 276 23.70 23.97 3.19
N THR A 277 24.26 24.17 1.99
CA THR A 277 23.50 24.61 0.81
C THR A 277 22.52 23.53 0.36
N THR A 278 22.98 22.28 0.29
CA THR A 278 22.13 21.12 -0.06
C THR A 278 21.03 20.92 0.97
N LEU A 279 21.34 20.96 2.28
CA LEU A 279 20.33 20.86 3.34
C LEU A 279 19.31 22.00 3.27
N ASN A 280 19.72 23.21 2.88
CA ASN A 280 18.77 24.29 2.65
C ASN A 280 17.76 23.97 1.53
N GLN A 281 18.20 23.35 0.44
CA GLN A 281 17.31 22.90 -0.63
C GLN A 281 16.38 21.78 -0.15
N VAL A 282 16.92 20.78 0.57
CA VAL A 282 16.14 19.68 1.16
C VAL A 282 15.01 20.23 2.05
N TYR A 283 15.33 21.09 3.02
CA TYR A 283 14.32 21.64 3.95
C TYR A 283 13.33 22.57 3.27
N THR A 284 13.74 23.29 2.23
CA THR A 284 12.82 24.12 1.43
C THR A 284 11.78 23.25 0.74
N GLU A 285 12.21 22.17 0.09
CA GLU A 285 11.30 21.23 -0.55
C GLU A 285 10.41 20.50 0.47
N LEU A 286 10.94 20.09 1.62
CA LEU A 286 10.14 19.49 2.70
C LEU A 286 9.09 20.45 3.28
N HIS A 287 9.42 21.73 3.40
CA HIS A 287 8.44 22.75 3.80
C HIS A 287 7.26 22.77 2.81
N PHE A 288 7.53 22.81 1.51
CA PHE A 288 6.47 22.80 0.49
C PHE A 288 5.74 21.45 0.39
N ALA A 289 6.40 20.33 0.71
CA ALA A 289 5.77 19.02 0.76
C ALA A 289 4.65 18.94 1.82
N PHE A 290 4.83 19.64 2.95
CA PHE A 290 3.95 19.52 4.12
C PHE A 290 3.30 20.85 4.56
N LYS A 291 3.38 21.93 3.77
CA LYS A 291 2.86 23.26 4.17
C LYS A 291 1.35 23.31 4.37
N GLU A 292 0.59 22.49 3.64
CA GLU A 292 -0.88 22.46 3.70
C GLU A 292 -1.40 21.68 4.93
N ILE A 293 -0.51 20.96 5.64
CA ILE A 293 -0.86 20.26 6.88
C ILE A 293 -0.70 21.22 8.05
N GLU A 294 -1.81 21.48 8.75
CA GLU A 294 -1.84 22.34 9.93
C GLU A 294 -0.96 21.80 11.06
N THR A 295 -0.38 22.70 11.86
CA THR A 295 0.52 22.32 12.98
C THR A 295 -0.14 21.34 13.97
N LYS A 296 -1.43 21.52 14.28
CA LYS A 296 -2.17 20.60 15.16
C LYS A 296 -2.33 19.19 14.57
N ASP A 297 -2.38 19.07 13.25
CA ASP A 297 -2.53 17.79 12.55
C ASP A 297 -1.19 17.07 12.44
N LYS A 298 -0.09 17.80 12.22
CA LYS A 298 1.27 17.26 12.35
C LYS A 298 1.51 16.71 13.76
N LYS A 299 1.17 17.50 14.79
CA LYS A 299 1.28 17.08 16.19
C LYS A 299 0.45 15.84 16.48
N TYR A 300 -0.81 15.81 16.05
CA TYR A 300 -1.68 14.64 16.19
C TYR A 300 -1.05 13.39 15.55
N LEU A 301 -0.58 13.47 14.31
CA LEU A 301 -0.02 12.29 13.65
C LEU A 301 1.26 11.82 14.34
N LEU A 302 2.15 12.73 14.73
CA LEU A 302 3.39 12.40 15.45
C LEU A 302 3.13 11.82 16.85
N SER A 303 2.03 12.18 17.51
CA SER A 303 1.64 11.58 18.80
C SER A 303 0.88 10.26 18.66
N GLU A 304 0.12 10.07 17.58
CA GLU A 304 -0.81 8.94 17.44
C GLU A 304 -0.36 7.85 16.46
N TYR A 305 0.70 8.03 15.67
CA TYR A 305 1.06 7.05 14.64
C TYR A 305 1.28 5.64 15.21
N GLN A 306 1.89 5.51 16.39
CA GLN A 306 2.10 4.21 17.06
C GLN A 306 0.76 3.54 17.42
N SER A 307 -0.18 4.32 17.96
CA SER A 307 -1.54 3.87 18.26
C SER A 307 -2.31 3.48 16.98
N ILE A 308 -2.09 4.18 15.87
CA ILE A 308 -2.68 3.83 14.56
C ILE A 308 -2.14 2.49 14.06
N ILE A 309 -0.84 2.23 14.19
CA ILE A 309 -0.21 1.03 13.63
C ILE A 309 -0.50 -0.21 14.47
N ASP A 310 -0.50 -0.08 15.80
CA ASP A 310 -0.87 -1.16 16.72
C ASP A 310 -2.32 -1.63 16.47
N TYR A 311 -3.15 -0.70 16.00
CA TYR A 311 -4.51 -1.00 15.59
C TYR A 311 -4.55 -1.80 14.27
N ILE A 312 -3.74 -1.40 13.28
CA ILE A 312 -3.65 -2.05 11.95
C ILE A 312 -3.09 -3.47 12.07
N ASP A 313 -2.13 -3.67 12.98
CA ASP A 313 -1.52 -4.97 13.29
C ASP A 313 -2.56 -6.07 13.59
N GLN A 314 -3.66 -5.67 14.24
CA GLN A 314 -4.70 -6.59 14.68
C GLN A 314 -5.89 -6.64 13.70
N LYS A 315 -6.23 -5.51 13.07
CA LYS A 315 -7.45 -5.35 12.26
C LYS A 315 -7.16 -5.23 10.76
N ILE A 316 -7.67 -6.21 10.02
CA ILE A 316 -7.59 -6.31 8.56
C ILE A 316 -8.73 -5.52 7.87
N MET A 317 -9.80 -5.19 8.60
CA MET A 317 -10.96 -4.44 8.09
C MET A 317 -11.31 -3.26 9.00
N LEU A 318 -11.64 -2.13 8.40
CA LEU A 318 -12.16 -0.93 9.07
C LEU A 318 -13.67 -0.88 8.83
N THR A 319 -14.46 -1.24 9.83
CA THR A 319 -15.91 -1.49 9.66
C THR A 319 -16.80 -0.91 10.75
N ASP A 320 -16.24 -0.39 11.84
CA ASP A 320 -16.99 0.21 12.93
C ASP A 320 -16.87 1.74 12.96
N LEU A 321 -17.68 2.40 13.80
CA LEU A 321 -17.71 3.86 13.89
C LEU A 321 -16.40 4.45 14.41
N LYS A 322 -15.71 3.75 15.31
CA LYS A 322 -14.47 4.22 15.93
C LYS A 322 -13.33 4.18 14.92
N ASP A 323 -13.31 3.16 14.05
CA ASP A 323 -12.41 3.11 12.88
C ASP A 323 -12.50 4.41 12.08
N MET A 324 -13.71 4.84 11.80
CA MET A 324 -13.96 5.93 10.85
C MET A 324 -13.62 7.30 11.42
N GLU A 325 -13.74 7.49 12.73
CA GLU A 325 -13.27 8.69 13.41
C GLU A 325 -11.74 8.79 13.34
N LYS A 326 -11.04 7.71 13.74
CA LYS A 326 -9.57 7.66 13.77
C LYS A 326 -8.96 7.79 12.38
N PHE A 327 -9.42 6.96 11.44
CA PHE A 327 -8.86 6.90 10.08
C PHE A 327 -9.42 7.99 9.16
N GLY A 328 -10.60 8.56 9.44
CA GLY A 328 -11.14 9.70 8.69
C GLY A 328 -10.36 11.00 8.91
N ARG A 329 -9.84 11.24 10.12
CA ARG A 329 -8.90 12.36 10.35
C ARG A 329 -7.58 12.10 9.64
N LEU A 330 -7.04 10.89 9.75
CA LEU A 330 -5.80 10.50 9.08
C LEU A 330 -5.89 10.71 7.56
N ASP A 331 -6.95 10.23 6.94
CA ASP A 331 -7.20 10.36 5.50
C ASP A 331 -7.09 11.83 5.02
N LYS A 332 -7.73 12.75 5.73
CA LYS A 332 -7.69 14.20 5.42
C LYS A 332 -6.29 14.80 5.57
N ILE A 333 -5.48 14.29 6.49
CA ILE A 333 -4.11 14.75 6.69
C ILE A 333 -3.23 14.27 5.52
N LEU A 334 -3.31 12.98 5.20
CA LEU A 334 -2.51 12.37 4.15
C LEU A 334 -2.78 12.99 2.77
N GLN A 335 -4.05 13.28 2.45
CA GLN A 335 -4.44 13.95 1.19
C GLN A 335 -3.79 15.32 0.95
N LYS A 336 -3.25 15.96 1.99
CA LYS A 336 -2.59 17.29 1.90
C LYS A 336 -1.10 17.22 1.55
N ILE A 337 -0.51 16.02 1.46
CA ILE A 337 0.92 15.85 1.17
C ILE A 337 1.21 16.14 -0.30
N ASN A 338 2.25 16.93 -0.58
CA ASN A 338 2.72 17.20 -1.93
C ASN A 338 3.99 16.38 -2.24
N PHE A 339 3.80 15.18 -2.79
CA PHE A 339 4.88 14.25 -3.12
C PHE A 339 5.91 14.78 -4.14
N PRO A 340 5.56 15.53 -5.19
CA PRO A 340 6.56 16.10 -6.09
C PRO A 340 7.66 16.89 -5.36
N HIS A 341 7.31 17.68 -4.33
CA HIS A 341 8.31 18.35 -3.50
C HIS A 341 9.10 17.37 -2.62
N LEU A 342 8.44 16.37 -2.03
CA LEU A 342 9.13 15.34 -1.25
C LEU A 342 10.14 14.52 -2.07
N ILE A 343 9.86 14.24 -3.35
CA ILE A 343 10.80 13.57 -4.24
C ILE A 343 11.99 14.48 -4.57
N LYS A 344 11.77 15.78 -4.80
CA LYS A 344 12.88 16.74 -4.99
C LYS A 344 13.78 16.80 -3.76
N ALA A 345 13.20 16.83 -2.56
CA ALA A 345 13.95 16.77 -1.30
C ALA A 345 14.83 15.51 -1.24
N ARG A 346 14.28 14.34 -1.59
CA ARG A 346 15.03 13.07 -1.69
C ARG A 346 16.20 13.18 -2.65
N ILE A 347 15.98 13.71 -3.85
CA ILE A 347 17.03 13.83 -4.89
C ILE A 347 18.16 14.75 -4.41
N PHE A 348 17.84 15.87 -3.76
CA PHE A 348 18.86 16.75 -3.18
C PHE A 348 19.59 16.10 -2.01
N ALA A 349 18.90 15.35 -1.14
CA ALA A 349 19.56 14.64 -0.04
C ALA A 349 20.52 13.56 -0.55
N MET A 350 20.11 12.79 -1.55
CA MET A 350 20.94 11.74 -2.16
C MET A 350 22.22 12.28 -2.83
N SER A 351 22.28 13.57 -3.20
CA SER A 351 23.51 14.14 -3.75
C SER A 351 24.60 14.39 -2.69
N LEU A 352 24.33 14.12 -1.41
CA LEU A 352 25.34 14.10 -0.34
C LEU A 352 26.13 12.79 -0.32
N ASP A 353 25.63 11.71 -0.95
CA ASP A 353 26.39 10.47 -1.16
C ASP A 353 27.37 10.65 -2.34
N ASP A 354 28.47 11.38 -2.09
CA ASP A 354 29.44 11.77 -3.11
C ASP A 354 30.89 11.45 -2.66
N LYS A 355 31.58 10.60 -3.43
CA LYS A 355 32.97 10.19 -3.14
C LYS A 355 33.95 11.35 -3.08
N SER A 356 33.75 12.41 -3.84
CA SER A 356 34.61 13.59 -3.82
C SER A 356 34.36 14.44 -2.56
N LEU A 357 33.10 14.53 -2.10
CA LEU A 357 32.76 15.16 -0.84
C LEU A 357 33.41 14.44 0.34
N PHE A 358 33.32 13.11 0.40
CA PHE A 358 33.94 12.31 1.46
C PHE A 358 35.46 12.53 1.56
N ARG A 359 36.16 12.53 0.43
CA ARG A 359 37.60 12.84 0.38
C ARG A 359 37.93 14.26 0.88
N ALA A 360 37.05 15.22 0.62
CA ALA A 360 37.23 16.58 1.11
C ALA A 360 36.98 16.68 2.62
N LEU A 361 36.01 15.94 3.16
CA LEU A 361 35.73 15.85 4.59
C LEU A 361 36.88 15.19 5.36
N ASP A 362 37.47 14.11 4.83
CA ASP A 362 38.65 13.46 5.41
C ASP A 362 39.82 14.46 5.54
N LYS A 363 40.13 15.19 4.46
CA LYS A 363 41.14 16.25 4.47
C LYS A 363 40.79 17.38 5.45
N PHE A 364 39.51 17.72 5.57
CA PHE A 364 39.04 18.74 6.51
C PHE A 364 39.29 18.31 7.96
N LEU A 365 38.95 17.07 8.34
CA LEU A 365 39.20 16.56 9.70
C LEU A 365 40.70 16.51 10.02
N ILE A 366 41.53 16.01 9.10
CA ILE A 366 42.99 15.97 9.24
C ILE A 366 43.54 17.39 9.46
N LYS A 367 43.13 18.35 8.64
CA LYS A 367 43.58 19.75 8.74
C LYS A 367 43.22 20.38 10.08
N ASN A 368 42.07 20.03 10.66
CA ASN A 368 41.60 20.56 11.94
C ASN A 368 42.05 19.71 13.14
N ASN A 369 42.80 18.63 12.92
CA ASN A 369 43.29 17.70 13.95
C ASN A 369 42.20 17.26 14.93
N THR A 370 41.03 16.86 14.41
CA THR A 370 39.89 16.41 15.21
C THR A 370 39.34 15.10 14.67
N PRO A 371 39.02 14.11 15.52
CA PRO A 371 38.43 12.84 15.08
C PRO A 371 36.97 12.98 14.66
N GLN A 372 36.28 14.03 15.13
CA GLN A 372 34.89 14.33 14.79
C GLN A 372 34.69 15.84 14.71
N HIS A 373 33.79 16.30 13.85
CA HIS A 373 33.38 17.69 13.78
C HIS A 373 31.86 17.83 13.83
N GLN A 374 31.35 18.73 14.69
CA GLN A 374 29.92 19.02 14.79
C GLN A 374 29.64 20.46 14.38
N VAL A 375 28.63 20.64 13.52
CA VAL A 375 28.13 21.95 13.11
C VAL A 375 26.66 22.07 13.50
N ASN A 376 26.37 23.03 14.38
CA ASN A 376 24.99 23.36 14.75
C ASN A 376 24.37 24.20 13.64
N THR A 377 23.21 23.79 13.14
CA THR A 377 22.46 24.54 12.13
C THR A 377 21.00 24.68 12.53
N ARG A 378 20.28 25.57 11.84
CA ARG A 378 18.82 25.69 11.99
C ARG A 378 18.04 24.42 11.59
N PHE A 379 18.69 23.49 10.91
CA PHE A 379 18.11 22.23 10.45
C PHE A 379 18.29 21.11 11.48
N GLY A 380 19.22 21.28 12.42
CA GLY A 380 19.75 20.24 13.30
C GLY A 380 21.28 20.19 13.21
N ASN A 381 21.87 19.30 14.00
CA ASN A 381 23.29 19.04 14.02
C ASN A 381 23.70 18.32 12.72
N ILE A 382 24.82 18.75 12.17
CA ILE A 382 25.59 18.01 11.17
C ILE A 382 26.80 17.46 11.89
N ILE A 383 27.04 16.15 11.77
CA ILE A 383 28.18 15.48 12.39
C ILE A 383 29.00 14.83 11.29
N ILE A 384 30.31 15.01 11.38
CA ILE A 384 31.29 14.41 10.47
C ILE A 384 32.22 13.56 11.34
N GLY A 385 32.09 12.24 11.22
CA GLY A 385 32.92 11.25 11.90
C GLY A 385 34.23 10.97 11.16
N GLY A 386 35.20 10.44 11.88
CA GLY A 386 36.54 10.13 11.39
C GLY A 386 36.58 8.75 10.71
N LYS A 387 37.75 8.11 10.73
CA LYS A 387 37.92 6.70 10.28
C LYS A 387 38.12 5.72 11.43
N GLY A 388 37.83 6.18 12.65
CA GLY A 388 38.10 5.43 13.87
C GLY A 388 36.78 5.21 14.59
N ASN A 389 36.67 4.04 15.20
CA ASN A 389 35.46 3.59 15.88
C ASN A 389 34.87 4.67 16.77
N ASN A 390 33.56 4.81 16.67
CA ASN A 390 32.78 5.82 17.33
C ASN A 390 31.55 5.20 17.98
N TRP A 391 31.17 5.78 19.11
CA TRP A 391 29.87 5.54 19.68
C TRP A 391 29.08 6.84 19.58
N TYR A 392 28.08 6.85 18.71
CA TYR A 392 27.15 7.97 18.52
C TYR A 392 26.16 8.11 19.68
N ARG A 393 26.71 8.19 20.90
CA ARG A 393 26.00 8.35 22.18
C ARG A 393 26.07 9.80 22.64
N GLY A 394 24.99 10.27 23.27
CA GLY A 394 24.91 11.62 23.83
C GLY A 394 24.51 12.70 22.83
N ILE A 395 24.31 12.33 21.57
CA ILE A 395 23.69 13.17 20.55
C ILE A 395 22.24 12.72 20.40
N SER A 396 21.29 13.66 20.51
CA SER A 396 19.88 13.33 20.29
C SER A 396 19.64 13.09 18.79
N PRO A 397 19.09 11.92 18.39
CA PRO A 397 18.71 11.69 17.01
C PRO A 397 17.70 12.73 16.50
N HIS A 398 16.85 13.25 17.37
CA HIS A 398 15.79 14.21 17.03
C HIS A 398 16.33 15.62 16.74
N SER A 399 17.56 15.91 17.17
CA SER A 399 18.26 17.16 16.87
C SER A 399 19.32 16.98 15.79
N THR A 400 19.41 15.81 15.15
CA THR A 400 20.47 15.48 14.18
C THR A 400 19.89 15.39 12.78
N ALA A 401 20.36 16.30 11.91
CA ALA A 401 19.92 16.36 10.51
C ALA A 401 20.75 15.41 9.63
N LEU A 402 22.06 15.32 9.87
CA LEU A 402 22.98 14.57 9.04
C LEU A 402 24.15 14.03 9.87
N ILE A 403 24.48 12.76 9.68
CA ILE A 403 25.77 12.16 10.03
C ILE A 403 26.45 11.71 8.74
N ILE A 404 27.73 12.04 8.58
CA ILE A 404 28.62 11.42 7.61
C ILE A 404 29.80 10.87 8.41
N ASP A 405 29.83 9.56 8.64
CA ASP A 405 31.02 8.88 9.16
C ASP A 405 31.93 8.50 7.99
N LEU A 406 33.25 8.51 8.17
CA LEU A 406 34.22 8.15 7.13
C LEU A 406 34.81 6.75 7.33
N GLY A 407 34.46 6.09 8.43
CA GLY A 407 34.56 4.66 8.71
C GLY A 407 35.00 4.34 10.15
N GLY A 408 35.19 3.05 10.43
CA GLY A 408 35.44 2.51 11.76
C GLY A 408 34.28 1.62 12.18
N ASP A 409 34.50 0.66 13.10
CA ASP A 409 33.38 -0.15 13.58
C ASP A 409 32.58 0.65 14.63
N ASP A 410 31.42 1.14 14.22
CA ASP A 410 30.64 2.15 14.91
C ASP A 410 29.37 1.61 15.57
N LEU A 411 28.92 2.34 16.59
CA LEU A 411 27.66 2.06 17.29
C LEU A 411 26.71 3.26 17.20
N TYR A 412 25.60 3.06 16.48
CA TYR A 412 24.50 3.99 16.31
C TYR A 412 23.34 3.66 17.25
N SER A 413 23.46 4.07 18.52
CA SER A 413 22.42 3.84 19.53
C SER A 413 21.31 4.90 19.48
N GLY A 414 20.22 4.63 18.77
CA GLY A 414 19.00 5.46 18.77
C GLY A 414 18.29 5.51 17.42
N SER A 415 17.22 6.30 17.37
CA SER A 415 16.40 6.50 16.16
C SER A 415 17.06 7.41 15.11
N PHE A 416 18.35 7.19 14.80
CA PHE A 416 19.05 7.90 13.73
C PHE A 416 18.44 7.59 12.36
N ALA A 417 18.63 8.50 11.40
CA ALA A 417 17.99 8.44 10.09
C ALA A 417 16.45 8.31 10.15
N GLY A 418 15.82 8.76 11.24
CA GLY A 418 14.38 8.66 11.49
C GLY A 418 13.72 10.02 11.74
N THR A 419 12.48 10.20 11.27
CA THR A 419 11.71 11.46 11.41
C THR A 419 10.52 11.39 12.37
N GLY A 420 10.42 10.32 13.17
CA GLY A 420 9.26 10.05 14.04
C GLY A 420 9.05 10.98 15.23
N PHE A 421 9.91 12.00 15.38
CA PHE A 421 9.93 12.90 16.54
C PHE A 421 9.81 14.38 16.14
N GLY A 422 9.32 14.64 14.92
CA GLY A 422 8.97 15.97 14.43
C GLY A 422 10.05 16.70 13.65
N ASN A 423 11.28 16.15 13.59
CA ASN A 423 12.28 16.56 12.62
C ASN A 423 11.84 16.13 11.21
N PRO A 424 11.78 17.01 10.19
CA PRO A 424 11.27 16.64 8.87
C PRO A 424 12.29 15.86 8.02
N PHE A 425 13.55 15.81 8.46
CA PHE A 425 14.67 15.17 7.78
C PHE A 425 15.63 14.55 8.80
N SER A 426 16.21 13.40 8.46
CA SER A 426 17.37 12.83 9.13
C SER A 426 18.09 11.89 8.16
N MET A 427 19.41 12.02 8.06
CA MET A 427 20.23 11.19 7.19
C MET A 427 21.48 10.70 7.92
N VAL A 428 21.88 9.47 7.64
CA VAL A 428 23.18 8.91 8.02
C VAL A 428 23.83 8.34 6.77
N ILE A 429 25.11 8.62 6.61
CA ILE A 429 25.99 8.01 5.61
C ILE A 429 27.19 7.45 6.37
N ASP A 430 27.34 6.13 6.36
CA ASP A 430 28.56 5.44 6.78
C ASP A 430 29.34 5.00 5.54
N LEU A 431 30.67 4.96 5.62
CA LEU A 431 31.53 4.59 4.51
C LEU A 431 32.20 3.23 4.65
N ALA A 432 32.41 2.73 5.87
CA ALA A 432 33.13 1.49 6.13
C ALA A 432 33.14 1.12 7.62
N GLY A 433 32.85 -0.12 7.98
CA GLY A 433 32.91 -0.57 9.37
C GLY A 433 32.03 -1.79 9.56
N ASN A 434 32.25 -2.61 10.59
CA ASN A 434 31.22 -3.59 10.98
C ASN A 434 30.37 -2.95 12.07
N ASP A 435 29.31 -2.30 11.64
CA ASP A 435 28.56 -1.35 12.44
C ASP A 435 27.34 -1.97 13.10
N ILE A 436 26.96 -1.36 14.22
CA ILE A 436 25.78 -1.74 14.98
C ILE A 436 24.81 -0.57 15.01
N TYR A 437 23.67 -0.76 14.37
CA TYR A 437 22.55 0.16 14.36
C TYR A 437 21.45 -0.38 15.28
N GLU A 438 21.29 0.20 16.49
CA GLU A 438 20.31 -0.28 17.47
C GLU A 438 19.30 0.81 17.91
N ALA A 439 18.00 0.48 17.88
CA ALA A 439 16.97 1.41 18.28
C ALA A 439 15.83 0.72 19.03
N ALA A 440 15.70 1.06 20.32
CA ALA A 440 14.58 0.61 21.15
C ALA A 440 13.27 1.36 20.87
N ARG A 441 13.32 2.48 20.15
CA ARG A 441 12.14 3.29 19.79
C ARG A 441 11.79 3.11 18.33
N ALA A 442 10.50 3.26 18.02
CA ALA A 442 10.01 3.22 16.66
C ALA A 442 10.57 4.37 15.81
N CYS A 443 10.52 4.21 14.49
CA CYS A 443 11.02 5.16 13.51
C CYS A 443 12.53 5.38 13.54
N SER A 444 13.28 4.40 13.05
CA SER A 444 14.76 4.41 12.95
C SER A 444 15.24 3.93 11.58
N PHE A 445 16.53 4.13 11.28
CA PHE A 445 17.25 3.51 10.15
C PHE A 445 16.54 3.70 8.81
N GLY A 446 16.43 4.97 8.41
CA GLY A 446 15.75 5.33 7.17
C GLY A 446 14.24 5.42 7.30
N CYS A 447 13.70 5.81 8.46
CA CYS A 447 12.25 5.95 8.65
C CYS A 447 11.74 7.38 8.35
N GLY A 448 10.73 7.50 7.48
CA GLY A 448 10.08 8.76 7.12
C GLY A 448 8.60 8.85 7.50
N ILE A 449 8.29 9.45 8.65
CA ILE A 449 6.93 9.87 9.06
C ILE A 449 6.78 11.37 8.80
N LEU A 450 5.88 11.77 7.89
CA LEU A 450 5.75 13.16 7.39
C LEU A 450 7.10 13.84 7.16
N GLY A 451 8.02 13.10 6.57
CA GLY A 451 9.43 13.48 6.48
C GLY A 451 10.21 12.54 5.58
N LEU A 452 11.51 12.77 5.55
CA LEU A 452 12.48 12.01 4.76
C LEU A 452 13.56 11.43 5.70
N GLY A 453 13.57 10.12 5.87
CA GLY A 453 14.60 9.37 6.57
C GLY A 453 15.46 8.58 5.58
N ILE A 454 16.79 8.71 5.67
CA ILE A 454 17.72 8.00 4.78
C ILE A 454 18.90 7.44 5.58
N LEU A 455 19.15 6.15 5.45
CA LEU A 455 20.40 5.51 5.90
C LEU A 455 21.11 4.97 4.67
N ILE A 456 22.39 5.30 4.53
CA ILE A 456 23.28 4.72 3.51
C ILE A 456 24.49 4.16 4.25
N ASP A 457 24.63 2.84 4.24
CA ASP A 457 25.88 2.17 4.56
C ASP A 457 26.58 1.82 3.25
N ARG A 458 27.92 1.85 3.23
CA ARG A 458 28.69 1.57 2.02
C ARG A 458 29.59 0.36 2.12
N ALA A 459 29.90 -0.15 3.31
CA ALA A 459 30.73 -1.34 3.45
C ALA A 459 30.82 -1.87 4.88
N GLY A 460 30.70 -3.18 5.01
CA GLY A 460 31.12 -3.98 6.15
C GLY A 460 30.01 -4.90 6.60
N ASN A 461 30.22 -5.70 7.65
CA ASN A 461 29.19 -6.66 8.07
C ASN A 461 28.38 -6.07 9.21
N ASP A 462 27.20 -5.58 8.89
CA ASP A 462 26.43 -4.69 9.75
C ASP A 462 25.26 -5.38 10.41
N THR A 463 24.86 -4.84 11.56
CA THR A 463 23.69 -5.32 12.30
C THR A 463 22.71 -4.18 12.53
N TYR A 464 21.54 -4.30 11.91
CA TYR A 464 20.42 -3.37 12.03
C TYR A 464 19.33 -3.96 12.94
N THR A 465 19.27 -3.51 14.18
CA THR A 465 18.28 -3.97 15.17
C THR A 465 17.27 -2.86 15.50
N GLY A 466 16.09 -2.93 14.87
CA GLY A 466 14.98 -2.01 15.09
C GLY A 466 13.79 -2.65 15.79
N THR A 467 12.79 -1.82 16.13
CA THR A 467 11.50 -2.30 16.68
C THR A 467 10.41 -2.24 15.62
N LYS A 468 9.64 -1.14 15.60
CA LYS A 468 8.61 -0.86 14.58
C LYS A 468 9.01 0.34 13.74
N PHE A 469 8.55 0.41 12.48
CA PHE A 469 8.91 1.52 11.59
C PHE A 469 10.43 1.68 11.48
N SER A 470 11.13 0.66 11.00
CA SER A 470 12.58 0.74 10.84
C SER A 470 13.03 0.21 9.49
N GLN A 471 14.30 0.44 9.14
CA GLN A 471 14.92 -0.17 7.95
C GLN A 471 14.15 0.21 6.68
N GLY A 472 14.12 1.51 6.39
CA GLY A 472 13.47 2.06 5.20
C GLY A 472 11.94 2.16 5.29
N ALA A 473 11.34 2.42 6.45
CA ALA A 473 9.87 2.50 6.60
C ALA A 473 9.30 3.91 6.36
N SER A 474 8.03 4.04 5.94
CA SER A 474 7.39 5.35 5.73
C SER A 474 5.91 5.43 6.10
N PHE A 475 5.50 6.62 6.54
CA PHE A 475 4.10 7.00 6.77
C PHE A 475 3.86 8.44 6.33
N GLY A 476 3.23 8.65 5.18
CA GLY A 476 3.08 10.00 4.62
C GLY A 476 4.41 10.67 4.27
N GLY A 477 5.47 9.88 4.06
CA GLY A 477 6.85 10.32 3.92
C GLY A 477 7.66 9.39 3.02
N HIS A 478 8.98 9.56 3.01
CA HIS A 478 9.92 8.65 2.34
C HIS A 478 10.90 8.05 3.34
N GLY A 479 11.09 6.74 3.28
CA GLY A 479 12.07 6.02 4.09
C GLY A 479 12.98 5.17 3.23
N LEU A 480 14.31 5.32 3.37
CA LEU A 480 15.29 4.59 2.58
C LEU A 480 16.38 4.00 3.48
N LEU A 481 16.68 2.73 3.30
CA LEU A 481 17.93 2.11 3.74
C LEU A 481 18.64 1.59 2.48
N ILE A 482 19.91 1.93 2.31
CA ILE A 482 20.75 1.44 1.23
C ILE A 482 22.02 0.89 1.85
N ASP A 483 22.23 -0.41 1.76
CA ASP A 483 23.50 -1.05 2.07
C ASP A 483 24.21 -1.38 0.75
N ARG A 484 25.54 -1.23 0.68
CA ARG A 484 26.29 -1.47 -0.57
C ARG A 484 27.12 -2.74 -0.53
N SER A 485 27.44 -3.29 0.64
CA SER A 485 28.16 -4.55 0.74
C SER A 485 28.35 -4.96 2.19
N GLY A 486 28.22 -6.26 2.43
CA GLY A 486 28.42 -6.81 3.75
C GLY A 486 27.99 -8.24 3.88
N PHE A 487 27.65 -8.61 5.12
CA PHE A 487 27.00 -9.85 5.50
C PHE A 487 26.06 -9.46 6.64
N ASP A 488 24.90 -8.98 6.24
CA ASP A 488 24.15 -8.02 7.03
C ASP A 488 22.97 -8.68 7.71
N LYS A 489 22.64 -8.13 8.88
CA LYS A 489 21.54 -8.64 9.71
C LYS A 489 20.50 -7.55 9.91
N TYR A 490 19.36 -7.74 9.28
CA TYR A 490 18.20 -6.88 9.42
C TYR A 490 17.19 -7.52 10.36
N GLU A 491 17.14 -7.06 11.62
CA GLU A 491 16.20 -7.58 12.62
C GLU A 491 15.21 -6.50 13.08
N SER A 492 13.92 -6.83 13.05
CA SER A 492 12.85 -5.93 13.47
C SER A 492 11.58 -6.69 13.86
N VAL A 493 10.59 -5.98 14.41
CA VAL A 493 9.30 -6.57 14.79
C VAL A 493 8.28 -6.42 13.66
N SER A 494 7.95 -5.19 13.26
CA SER A 494 6.88 -4.93 12.28
C SER A 494 7.01 -3.57 11.57
N GLN A 495 6.31 -3.40 10.44
CA GLN A 495 6.36 -2.17 9.63
C GLN A 495 7.79 -1.76 9.28
N SER A 496 8.56 -2.69 8.72
CA SER A 496 10.00 -2.52 8.54
C SER A 496 10.49 -3.13 7.23
N GLN A 497 11.78 -2.98 6.92
CA GLN A 497 12.41 -3.62 5.75
C GLN A 497 11.64 -3.26 4.47
N ALA A 498 11.62 -1.96 4.16
CA ALA A 498 10.78 -1.34 3.14
C ALA A 498 9.27 -1.52 3.39
N TYR A 499 8.73 -0.79 4.37
CA TYR A 499 7.29 -0.68 4.61
C TYR A 499 6.77 0.72 4.24
N SER A 500 5.62 0.83 3.57
CA SER A 500 4.98 2.13 3.33
C SER A 500 3.50 2.16 3.69
N PHE A 501 3.07 3.24 4.36
CA PHE A 501 1.67 3.66 4.39
C PHE A 501 1.58 5.06 3.78
N TYR A 502 1.03 5.12 2.56
CA TYR A 502 0.88 6.36 1.79
C TYR A 502 2.20 7.13 1.68
N GLY A 503 3.21 6.49 1.12
CA GLY A 503 4.56 7.01 0.98
C GLY A 503 5.40 6.12 0.07
N ILE A 504 6.69 6.44 -0.05
CA ILE A 504 7.67 5.59 -0.75
C ILE A 504 8.63 5.03 0.28
N SER A 505 8.92 3.74 0.18
CA SER A 505 9.92 3.09 1.03
C SER A 505 10.84 2.21 0.21
N ALA A 506 12.12 2.18 0.53
CA ALA A 506 13.04 1.22 -0.04
C ALA A 506 14.04 0.69 0.99
N LEU A 507 14.40 -0.59 0.82
CA LEU A 507 15.59 -1.22 1.36
C LEU A 507 16.29 -1.83 0.15
N GLU A 508 17.50 -1.37 -0.13
CA GLU A 508 18.33 -1.91 -1.21
C GLU A 508 19.65 -2.42 -0.62
N ASP A 509 19.85 -3.73 -0.66
CA ASP A 509 21.11 -4.40 -0.34
C ASP A 509 21.78 -4.85 -1.63
N HIS A 510 23.10 -4.87 -1.67
CA HIS A 510 23.88 -5.05 -2.89
C HIS A 510 24.74 -6.31 -2.93
N LEU A 511 25.39 -6.69 -1.82
CA LEU A 511 26.36 -7.79 -1.80
C LEU A 511 26.38 -8.37 -0.40
N GLY A 512 26.10 -9.66 -0.26
CA GLY A 512 26.25 -10.33 1.03
C GLY A 512 25.32 -11.53 1.10
N ASN A 513 25.64 -12.51 1.94
CA ASN A 513 24.68 -13.49 2.41
C ASN A 513 23.97 -12.93 3.64
N ASP A 514 22.77 -12.41 3.43
CA ASP A 514 22.09 -11.52 4.34
C ASP A 514 20.91 -12.19 5.04
N LEU A 515 20.57 -11.62 6.18
CA LEU A 515 19.52 -12.14 7.04
C LEU A 515 18.44 -11.09 7.29
N TYR A 516 17.26 -11.33 6.75
CA TYR A 516 16.08 -10.48 6.91
C TYR A 516 15.08 -11.11 7.87
N ARG A 517 14.99 -10.61 9.10
CA ARG A 517 14.02 -11.06 10.11
C ARG A 517 13.07 -9.96 10.52
N ALA A 518 11.80 -10.18 10.22
CA ALA A 518 10.69 -9.39 10.74
C ALA A 518 9.50 -10.30 11.07
N LYS A 519 8.42 -9.76 11.65
CA LYS A 519 7.23 -10.57 11.95
C LYS A 519 6.03 -10.17 11.12
N LEU A 520 5.76 -8.87 10.94
CA LEU A 520 4.48 -8.40 10.39
C LEU A 520 4.62 -7.11 9.57
N PHE A 521 4.00 -7.04 8.39
CA PHE A 521 4.03 -5.87 7.51
C PHE A 521 5.45 -5.41 7.16
N SER A 522 6.27 -6.32 6.66
CA SER A 522 7.68 -6.04 6.36
C SER A 522 8.13 -6.63 5.03
N GLN A 523 9.39 -6.43 4.66
CA GLN A 523 10.01 -7.04 3.49
C GLN A 523 9.26 -6.66 2.20
N GLY A 524 9.25 -5.36 1.88
CA GLY A 524 8.59 -4.86 0.68
C GLY A 524 7.07 -4.81 0.80
N SER A 525 6.55 -4.33 1.92
CA SER A 525 5.10 -4.25 2.19
C SER A 525 4.53 -2.84 2.00
N ALA A 526 3.46 -2.72 1.22
CA ALA A 526 2.81 -1.44 0.96
C ALA A 526 1.32 -1.47 1.33
N VAL A 527 0.98 -0.62 2.28
CA VAL A 527 -0.39 -0.36 2.73
C VAL A 527 -0.98 0.81 1.91
N ALA A 528 -2.23 1.16 2.16
CA ALA A 528 -3.04 2.12 1.42
C ALA A 528 -2.26 3.26 0.72
N GLY A 529 -2.24 3.19 -0.63
CA GLY A 529 -1.61 4.15 -1.54
C GLY A 529 -0.08 4.26 -1.47
N GLY A 530 0.59 3.44 -0.66
CA GLY A 530 2.06 3.38 -0.59
C GLY A 530 2.68 2.58 -1.75
N VAL A 531 3.99 2.76 -1.93
CA VAL A 531 4.84 1.95 -2.80
C VAL A 531 6.10 1.57 -2.01
N SER A 532 6.41 0.27 -1.97
CA SER A 532 7.58 -0.23 -1.27
C SER A 532 8.41 -1.19 -2.12
N LEU A 533 9.73 -1.13 -1.95
CA LEU A 533 10.69 -2.01 -2.62
C LEU A 533 11.71 -2.52 -1.60
N LEU A 534 11.70 -3.83 -1.32
CA LEU A 534 12.90 -4.51 -0.85
C LEU A 534 13.59 -5.09 -2.07
N LYS A 535 14.87 -4.77 -2.25
CA LYS A 535 15.67 -5.29 -3.34
C LYS A 535 17.02 -5.78 -2.82
N ASP A 536 17.28 -7.05 -3.02
CA ASP A 536 18.59 -7.65 -2.85
C ASP A 536 19.20 -7.89 -4.23
N HIS A 537 20.50 -7.63 -4.41
CA HIS A 537 21.18 -7.82 -5.69
C HIS A 537 21.99 -9.11 -5.77
N SER A 538 22.46 -9.64 -4.65
CA SER A 538 23.18 -10.91 -4.63
C SER A 538 23.48 -11.38 -3.23
N GLY A 539 23.32 -12.68 -3.04
CA GLY A 539 23.65 -13.30 -1.78
C GLY A 539 23.32 -14.76 -1.75
N HIS A 540 23.14 -15.28 -0.56
CA HIS A 540 22.49 -16.56 -0.27
C HIS A 540 21.65 -16.26 0.96
N ASP A 541 20.42 -15.83 0.73
CA ASP A 541 19.75 -14.95 1.69
C ASP A 541 18.62 -15.65 2.43
N GLU A 542 18.44 -15.26 3.69
CA GLU A 542 17.39 -15.80 4.54
C GLU A 542 16.33 -14.75 4.84
N TYR A 543 15.09 -15.00 4.39
CA TYR A 543 13.95 -14.10 4.60
C TYR A 543 12.93 -14.72 5.55
N GLU A 544 12.87 -14.25 6.79
CA GLU A 544 11.86 -14.67 7.77
C GLU A 544 10.82 -13.57 8.05
N ALA A 545 9.57 -13.83 7.67
CA ALA A 545 8.40 -13.04 8.05
C ALA A 545 7.25 -13.96 8.48
N ARG A 546 7.43 -14.68 9.58
CA ARG A 546 6.53 -15.79 9.98
C ARG A 546 5.29 -15.37 10.76
N GLY A 547 5.11 -14.08 11.02
CA GLY A 547 3.92 -13.53 11.66
C GLY A 547 4.04 -13.26 13.15
N LEU A 548 3.27 -12.27 13.63
CA LEU A 548 3.23 -11.85 15.04
C LEU A 548 1.96 -12.32 15.78
N PHE A 549 0.82 -12.33 15.08
CA PHE A 549 -0.48 -12.70 15.65
C PHE A 549 -1.02 -13.96 15.00
N LEU A 550 -1.81 -14.75 15.75
CA LEU A 550 -2.49 -15.91 15.19
C LEU A 550 -3.37 -15.53 14.00
N SER A 551 -3.48 -16.47 13.07
CA SER A 551 -4.37 -16.36 11.91
C SER A 551 -5.80 -16.04 12.34
N SER A 552 -6.44 -15.09 11.64
CA SER A 552 -7.88 -14.83 11.82
C SER A 552 -8.77 -15.99 11.36
N TYR A 553 -8.20 -16.99 10.67
CA TYR A 553 -8.89 -18.20 10.26
C TYR A 553 -8.92 -19.28 11.35
N GLY A 554 -8.27 -19.04 12.50
CA GLY A 554 -8.29 -19.96 13.65
C GLY A 554 -7.45 -21.23 13.47
N THR A 555 -6.67 -21.33 12.40
CA THR A 555 -5.79 -22.48 12.15
C THR A 555 -4.59 -22.47 13.10
N HIS A 556 -4.42 -23.55 13.85
CA HIS A 556 -3.32 -23.70 14.81
C HIS A 556 -1.95 -23.67 14.11
N GLY A 557 -0.96 -23.01 14.71
CA GLY A 557 0.40 -22.92 14.17
C GLY A 557 0.57 -22.00 12.94
N ILE A 558 -0.47 -21.25 12.56
CA ILE A 558 -0.43 -20.29 11.45
C ILE A 558 -0.63 -18.86 11.97
N PHE A 559 0.20 -17.94 11.49
CA PHE A 559 0.25 -16.56 11.96
C PHE A 559 0.11 -15.57 10.80
N LYS A 560 -0.29 -14.33 11.12
CA LYS A 560 -0.44 -13.20 10.21
C LYS A 560 0.91 -12.56 9.91
N SER A 561 1.29 -12.50 8.64
CA SER A 561 2.57 -11.91 8.19
C SER A 561 2.37 -10.63 7.40
N PHE A 562 1.56 -10.61 6.34
CA PHE A 562 1.38 -9.42 5.50
C PHE A 562 2.72 -8.87 4.95
N SER A 563 3.65 -9.74 4.56
CA SER A 563 5.04 -9.39 4.24
C SER A 563 5.51 -9.96 2.89
N GLN A 564 6.77 -9.72 2.50
CA GLN A 564 7.39 -10.32 1.31
C GLN A 564 6.65 -9.93 0.03
N GLY A 565 6.71 -8.65 -0.32
CA GLY A 565 6.06 -8.11 -1.51
C GLY A 565 4.54 -8.01 -1.37
N MET A 566 4.03 -7.57 -0.21
CA MET A 566 2.58 -7.51 0.08
C MET A 566 1.96 -6.17 -0.36
N GLY A 567 0.86 -6.21 -1.10
CA GLY A 567 0.00 -5.04 -1.35
C GLY A 567 -1.29 -5.10 -0.54
N PHE A 568 -1.49 -4.18 0.41
CA PHE A 568 -2.60 -4.24 1.38
C PHE A 568 -3.47 -2.97 1.41
N GLY A 569 -4.79 -3.14 1.32
CA GLY A 569 -5.78 -2.06 1.48
C GLY A 569 -6.77 -2.31 2.62
N PHE A 570 -7.29 -1.23 3.18
CA PHE A 570 -8.34 -1.28 4.18
C PHE A 570 -9.70 -1.41 3.52
N ARG A 571 -10.22 -2.65 3.50
CA ARG A 571 -11.47 -3.00 2.83
C ARG A 571 -12.62 -2.07 3.23
N GLY A 572 -13.25 -1.46 2.23
CA GLY A 572 -14.38 -0.54 2.39
C GLY A 572 -13.98 0.91 2.60
N PHE A 573 -12.68 1.23 2.70
CA PHE A 573 -12.21 2.58 3.02
C PHE A 573 -11.05 3.06 2.14
N MET A 574 -9.89 2.38 2.15
CA MET A 574 -8.68 2.83 1.43
C MET A 574 -8.12 1.72 0.54
N SER A 575 -8.04 1.94 -0.77
CA SER A 575 -7.39 1.00 -1.70
C SER A 575 -5.91 0.79 -1.35
N GLY A 576 -5.41 -0.43 -1.56
CA GLY A 576 -4.04 -0.81 -1.19
C GLY A 576 -2.92 -0.18 -2.00
N GLY A 577 -1.68 -0.40 -1.52
CA GLY A 577 -0.44 0.01 -2.17
C GLY A 577 0.15 -1.05 -3.10
N ILE A 578 1.36 -0.77 -3.61
CA ILE A 578 2.17 -1.70 -4.42
C ILE A 578 3.38 -2.13 -3.59
N GLY A 579 3.42 -3.37 -3.13
CA GLY A 579 4.52 -3.92 -2.34
C GLY A 579 5.37 -4.87 -3.18
N ILE A 580 6.69 -4.73 -3.09
CA ILE A 580 7.64 -5.41 -3.97
C ILE A 580 8.78 -5.99 -3.14
N LEU A 581 9.02 -7.29 -3.29
CA LEU A 581 10.28 -7.95 -2.93
C LEU A 581 10.94 -8.43 -4.22
N SER A 582 12.20 -8.08 -4.42
CA SER A 582 13.00 -8.52 -5.57
C SER A 582 14.37 -8.98 -5.09
N ASP A 583 14.57 -10.29 -5.02
CA ASP A 583 15.91 -10.89 -5.00
C ASP A 583 16.39 -11.05 -6.45
N LEU A 584 17.69 -10.94 -6.69
CA LEU A 584 18.26 -11.07 -8.03
C LEU A 584 19.18 -12.28 -8.19
N LYS A 585 19.80 -12.83 -7.14
CA LYS A 585 20.76 -13.92 -7.25
C LYS A 585 21.00 -14.57 -5.90
N GLY A 586 21.09 -15.89 -5.90
CA GLY A 586 21.53 -16.61 -4.74
C GLY A 586 20.71 -17.84 -4.46
N LYS A 587 21.19 -18.66 -3.53
CA LYS A 587 20.43 -19.78 -3.01
C LYS A 587 19.68 -19.32 -1.76
N ASP A 588 18.41 -19.02 -1.90
CA ASP A 588 17.64 -18.26 -0.93
C ASP A 588 16.57 -19.10 -0.24
N ASP A 589 16.24 -18.71 0.99
CA ASP A 589 15.19 -19.34 1.78
C ASP A 589 14.15 -18.32 2.30
N PHE A 590 12.94 -18.41 1.76
CA PHE A 590 11.83 -17.52 2.06
C PHE A 590 10.78 -18.19 2.96
N LYS A 591 10.62 -17.67 4.18
CA LYS A 591 9.66 -18.17 5.19
C LYS A 591 8.60 -17.12 5.52
N GLY A 592 7.41 -17.27 4.94
CA GLY A 592 6.26 -16.37 5.10
C GLY A 592 5.08 -16.97 5.89
N GLY A 593 4.46 -16.15 6.73
CA GLY A 593 3.14 -16.43 7.32
C GLY A 593 1.98 -16.15 6.35
N ASN A 594 0.78 -15.91 6.86
CA ASN A 594 -0.38 -15.57 6.04
C ASN A 594 -0.21 -14.24 5.32
N PHE A 595 -0.71 -14.15 4.09
CA PHE A 595 -0.59 -12.98 3.22
C PHE A 595 0.89 -12.63 3.01
N SER A 596 1.62 -13.50 2.32
CA SER A 596 3.04 -13.28 2.02
C SER A 596 3.39 -13.60 0.57
N GLN A 597 4.62 -13.32 0.14
CA GLN A 597 5.17 -13.77 -1.15
C GLN A 597 4.27 -13.36 -2.34
N ALA A 598 4.22 -12.05 -2.63
CA ALA A 598 3.35 -11.42 -3.61
C ALA A 598 1.85 -11.39 -3.29
N ALA A 599 1.44 -11.47 -2.03
CA ALA A 599 0.01 -11.42 -1.71
C ALA A 599 -0.60 -10.01 -1.99
N GLY A 600 -1.84 -10.00 -2.47
CA GLY A 600 -2.63 -8.79 -2.67
C GLY A 600 -3.94 -8.83 -1.88
N TYR A 601 -4.29 -7.74 -1.21
CA TYR A 601 -5.56 -7.61 -0.48
C TYR A 601 -6.18 -6.23 -0.70
N TYR A 602 -7.47 -6.19 -1.09
CA TYR A 602 -8.25 -4.96 -1.28
C TYR A 602 -7.58 -3.90 -2.16
N PHE A 603 -7.59 -4.13 -3.48
CA PHE A 603 -6.95 -3.25 -4.47
C PHE A 603 -5.44 -3.02 -4.28
N GLY A 604 -4.78 -3.74 -3.37
CA GLY A 604 -3.34 -3.79 -3.30
C GLY A 604 -2.75 -4.65 -4.41
N PHE A 605 -1.49 -4.39 -4.76
CA PHE A 605 -0.71 -5.18 -5.69
C PHE A 605 0.53 -5.72 -4.98
N GLY A 606 0.59 -7.03 -4.78
CA GLY A 606 1.80 -7.71 -4.33
C GLY A 606 2.68 -8.18 -5.48
N ILE A 607 3.99 -7.96 -5.39
CA ILE A 607 4.98 -8.39 -6.39
C ILE A 607 6.13 -9.08 -5.66
N PHE A 608 6.46 -10.28 -6.12
CA PHE A 608 7.62 -11.05 -5.68
C PHE A 608 8.40 -11.46 -6.92
N HIS A 609 9.70 -11.24 -6.88
CA HIS A 609 10.64 -11.61 -7.92
C HIS A 609 11.84 -12.29 -7.25
N ASN A 610 12.18 -13.49 -7.69
CA ASN A 610 13.51 -14.02 -7.52
C ASN A 610 14.18 -14.11 -8.90
N GLY A 611 15.41 -13.62 -9.00
CA GLY A 611 16.23 -13.59 -10.20
C GLY A 611 17.26 -14.72 -10.27
N SER A 612 17.25 -15.60 -9.28
CA SER A 612 18.22 -16.68 -9.17
C SER A 612 18.05 -17.75 -10.25
N THR A 613 19.08 -18.58 -10.36
CA THR A 613 19.04 -19.88 -11.08
C THR A 613 19.50 -21.02 -10.16
N ASP A 614 19.72 -20.73 -8.88
CA ASP A 614 20.09 -21.70 -7.85
C ASP A 614 18.84 -22.38 -7.28
N GLN A 615 19.01 -23.36 -6.39
CA GLN A 615 17.87 -24.04 -5.78
C GLN A 615 17.34 -23.28 -4.56
N ASP A 616 16.15 -22.72 -4.68
CA ASP A 616 15.51 -21.90 -3.66
C ASP A 616 14.40 -22.65 -2.90
N SER A 617 14.04 -22.10 -1.73
CA SER A 617 13.01 -22.65 -0.86
C SER A 617 11.97 -21.60 -0.50
N TYR A 618 10.72 -21.87 -0.85
CA TYR A 618 9.58 -21.00 -0.57
C TYR A 618 8.61 -21.69 0.39
N LEU A 619 8.60 -21.28 1.64
CA LEU A 619 7.64 -21.72 2.64
C LEU A 619 6.62 -20.62 2.94
N GLY A 620 5.41 -20.76 2.41
CA GLY A 620 4.26 -19.90 2.69
C GLY A 620 3.21 -20.57 3.59
N SER A 621 2.33 -19.77 4.20
CA SER A 621 1.16 -20.29 4.92
C SER A 621 -0.10 -20.23 4.06
N ARG A 622 -1.10 -19.42 4.41
CA ARG A 622 -2.34 -19.20 3.61
C ARG A 622 -2.28 -17.85 2.92
N TYR A 623 -2.71 -17.76 1.66
CA TYR A 623 -2.53 -16.58 0.81
C TYR A 623 -1.03 -16.28 0.63
N SER A 624 -0.33 -17.15 -0.10
CA SER A 624 1.09 -16.94 -0.42
C SER A 624 1.43 -17.34 -1.86
N GLN A 625 2.64 -17.01 -2.32
CA GLN A 625 3.14 -17.39 -3.66
C GLN A 625 2.21 -16.90 -4.78
N GLY A 626 1.91 -15.60 -4.78
CA GLY A 626 0.99 -14.99 -5.74
C GLY A 626 -0.48 -15.29 -5.42
N ALA A 627 -1.01 -14.71 -4.35
CA ALA A 627 -2.41 -14.92 -3.93
C ALA A 627 -3.16 -13.61 -3.77
N THR A 628 -4.44 -13.56 -4.11
CA THR A 628 -5.27 -12.35 -3.97
C THR A 628 -6.57 -12.57 -3.23
N ALA A 629 -7.02 -11.50 -2.57
CA ALA A 629 -8.38 -11.38 -2.07
C ALA A 629 -8.91 -9.95 -2.29
N HIS A 630 -10.19 -9.86 -2.69
CA HIS A 630 -10.94 -8.60 -2.78
C HIS A 630 -10.33 -7.61 -3.78
N TYR A 631 -10.50 -7.87 -5.09
CA TYR A 631 -10.12 -6.96 -6.17
C TYR A 631 -8.62 -6.70 -6.31
N ALA A 632 -7.79 -7.44 -5.56
CA ALA A 632 -6.36 -7.24 -5.52
C ALA A 632 -5.64 -7.87 -6.70
N VAL A 633 -4.36 -7.53 -6.84
CA VAL A 633 -3.47 -8.06 -7.88
C VAL A 633 -2.25 -8.71 -7.23
N ALA A 634 -1.74 -9.79 -7.81
CA ALA A 634 -0.51 -10.44 -7.37
C ALA A 634 0.33 -10.92 -8.55
N SER A 635 1.64 -10.75 -8.47
CA SER A 635 2.60 -11.31 -9.41
C SER A 635 3.77 -11.97 -8.69
N PHE A 636 3.99 -13.26 -8.93
CA PHE A 636 5.13 -14.03 -8.46
C PHE A 636 5.96 -14.46 -9.67
N LEU A 637 7.24 -14.12 -9.71
CA LEU A 637 8.16 -14.48 -10.78
C LEU A 637 9.40 -15.16 -10.19
N GLU A 638 9.76 -16.29 -10.76
CA GLU A 638 11.00 -17.03 -10.51
C GLU A 638 11.76 -17.15 -11.86
N GLU A 639 13.09 -16.97 -11.87
CA GLU A 639 13.94 -17.00 -13.08
C GLU A 639 14.59 -18.35 -13.40
N GLY A 640 14.77 -19.22 -12.41
CA GLY A 640 14.95 -20.65 -12.51
C GLY A 640 15.55 -21.25 -11.24
N GLY A 641 15.70 -22.57 -11.21
CA GLY A 641 16.19 -23.27 -10.03
C GLY A 641 15.59 -24.66 -9.94
N ASN A 642 16.08 -25.53 -9.05
CA ASN A 642 15.33 -26.76 -8.73
C ASN A 642 14.56 -26.53 -7.45
N ASP A 643 13.53 -25.70 -7.54
CA ASP A 643 12.97 -24.99 -6.42
C ASP A 643 11.96 -25.81 -5.64
N ILE A 644 11.73 -25.38 -4.40
CA ILE A 644 10.80 -26.05 -3.51
C ILE A 644 9.74 -25.08 -3.01
N TYR A 645 8.53 -25.22 -3.55
CA TYR A 645 7.36 -24.45 -3.16
C TYR A 645 6.50 -25.22 -2.16
N ARG A 646 6.38 -24.72 -0.92
CA ARG A 646 5.56 -25.35 0.14
C ARG A 646 4.52 -24.39 0.71
N GLY A 647 3.26 -24.77 0.62
CA GLY A 647 2.15 -24.14 1.33
C GLY A 647 1.75 -24.92 2.58
N ARG A 648 1.82 -24.31 3.77
CA ARG A 648 1.32 -24.94 5.01
C ARG A 648 -0.21 -25.11 5.03
N HIS A 649 -0.91 -24.38 4.17
CA HIS A 649 -2.36 -24.43 4.06
C HIS A 649 -2.79 -24.05 2.64
N GLU A 650 -4.09 -24.06 2.39
CA GLU A 650 -4.69 -23.63 1.13
C GLU A 650 -4.40 -22.18 0.72
N ALA A 651 -4.73 -21.85 -0.55
CA ALA A 651 -4.58 -20.52 -1.14
C ALA A 651 -3.12 -20.12 -1.41
N THR A 652 -2.45 -20.90 -2.26
CA THR A 652 -1.02 -20.72 -2.62
C THR A 652 -0.77 -20.90 -4.11
N ALA A 653 0.38 -20.44 -4.62
CA ALA A 653 0.85 -20.65 -6.00
C ALA A 653 -0.20 -20.28 -7.06
N SER A 654 -0.41 -18.97 -7.26
CA SER A 654 -1.43 -18.39 -8.14
C SER A 654 -2.86 -18.76 -7.75
N MET A 655 -3.38 -18.06 -6.73
CA MET A 655 -4.77 -18.21 -6.30
C MET A 655 -5.49 -16.87 -6.30
N ALA A 656 -6.62 -16.79 -7.02
CA ALA A 656 -7.40 -15.57 -7.13
C ALA A 656 -8.80 -15.67 -6.51
N TRP A 657 -9.12 -14.74 -5.59
CA TRP A 657 -10.40 -14.71 -4.87
C TRP A 657 -11.05 -13.32 -4.90
N ASP A 658 -12.37 -13.29 -5.15
CA ASP A 658 -13.22 -12.09 -5.10
C ASP A 658 -12.73 -10.98 -6.04
N LEU A 659 -12.84 -11.20 -7.36
CA LEU A 659 -12.36 -10.31 -8.43
C LEU A 659 -10.85 -10.05 -8.40
N GLY A 660 -10.09 -11.01 -7.92
CA GLY A 660 -8.62 -10.96 -7.90
C GLY A 660 -8.01 -11.26 -9.28
N VAL A 661 -6.78 -10.80 -9.49
CA VAL A 661 -5.97 -11.16 -10.67
C VAL A 661 -4.60 -11.63 -10.19
N THR A 662 -4.20 -12.84 -10.54
CA THR A 662 -2.89 -13.42 -10.14
C THR A 662 -2.10 -13.91 -11.32
N TYR A 663 -0.78 -13.71 -11.28
CA TYR A 663 0.20 -14.25 -12.22
C TYR A 663 1.32 -14.92 -11.44
N PHE A 664 1.60 -16.18 -11.75
CA PHE A 664 2.74 -16.93 -11.25
C PHE A 664 3.49 -17.46 -12.47
N GLU A 665 4.80 -17.24 -12.50
CA GLU A 665 5.69 -17.80 -13.52
C GLU A 665 6.96 -18.33 -12.87
N ASP A 666 7.22 -19.61 -13.12
CA ASP A 666 8.54 -20.23 -13.01
C ASP A 666 9.14 -20.36 -14.42
N GLN A 667 10.41 -20.02 -14.59
CA GLN A 667 11.05 -19.98 -15.89
C GLN A 667 11.85 -21.24 -16.25
N ALA A 668 12.39 -21.97 -15.28
CA ALA A 668 13.24 -23.13 -15.56
C ALA A 668 13.60 -23.94 -14.32
N GLY A 669 13.71 -25.25 -14.51
CA GLY A 669 14.37 -26.18 -13.60
C GLY A 669 13.38 -27.23 -13.11
N SER A 670 13.81 -28.16 -12.26
CA SER A 670 12.99 -29.33 -11.88
C SER A 670 12.43 -29.15 -10.47
N ASP A 671 11.20 -28.64 -10.42
CA ASP A 671 10.62 -28.05 -9.22
C ASP A 671 9.72 -29.00 -8.45
N PHE A 672 9.56 -28.69 -7.17
CA PHE A 672 8.70 -29.41 -6.26
C PHE A 672 7.62 -28.49 -5.69
N TYR A 673 6.40 -28.68 -6.16
CA TYR A 673 5.21 -27.96 -5.68
C TYR A 673 4.43 -28.82 -4.69
N ASP A 674 4.35 -28.34 -3.44
CA ASP A 674 3.61 -28.97 -2.35
C ASP A 674 2.60 -27.99 -1.76
N SER A 675 1.38 -28.07 -2.26
CA SER A 675 0.31 -27.12 -1.95
C SER A 675 -1.05 -27.82 -1.93
N PHE A 676 -2.04 -27.20 -1.30
CA PHE A 676 -3.35 -27.81 -1.07
C PHE A 676 -4.50 -26.86 -1.37
N GLY A 677 -5.69 -27.37 -1.65
CA GLY A 677 -6.91 -26.58 -1.82
C GLY A 677 -6.89 -25.73 -3.08
N MET A 678 -7.02 -24.40 -2.95
CA MET A 678 -6.93 -23.50 -4.10
C MET A 678 -5.47 -23.18 -4.43
N THR A 679 -4.96 -23.75 -5.51
CA THR A 679 -3.57 -23.60 -5.95
C THR A 679 -3.42 -23.85 -7.45
N LEU A 680 -2.22 -23.62 -8.00
CA LEU A 680 -1.83 -23.89 -9.38
C LEU A 680 -2.81 -23.25 -10.39
N GLY A 681 -3.02 -21.93 -10.25
CA GLY A 681 -3.89 -21.16 -11.15
C GLY A 681 -5.38 -21.26 -10.81
N SER A 682 -5.72 -21.51 -9.55
CA SER A 682 -7.11 -21.62 -9.10
C SER A 682 -7.78 -20.24 -8.95
N ALA A 683 -9.02 -20.11 -9.42
CA ALA A 683 -9.77 -18.86 -9.37
C ALA A 683 -11.20 -19.05 -8.84
N ALA A 684 -11.70 -18.08 -8.09
CA ALA A 684 -13.06 -18.07 -7.56
C ALA A 684 -13.66 -16.65 -7.50
N GLN A 685 -14.98 -16.57 -7.53
CA GLN A 685 -15.75 -15.32 -7.39
C GLN A 685 -15.36 -14.25 -8.44
N ASN A 686 -15.51 -14.60 -9.71
CA ASN A 686 -15.19 -13.77 -10.88
C ASN A 686 -13.73 -13.32 -10.94
N SER A 687 -12.79 -14.22 -10.74
CA SER A 687 -11.36 -13.88 -10.72
C SER A 687 -10.59 -14.43 -11.92
N TYR A 688 -9.36 -13.93 -12.11
CA TYR A 688 -8.39 -14.44 -13.08
C TYR A 688 -7.15 -14.99 -12.36
N ALA A 689 -6.75 -16.22 -12.66
CA ALA A 689 -5.50 -16.80 -12.14
C ALA A 689 -4.68 -17.45 -13.26
N PHE A 690 -3.39 -17.12 -13.31
CA PHE A 690 -2.44 -17.65 -14.29
C PHE A 690 -1.27 -18.30 -13.57
N PHE A 691 -1.05 -19.58 -13.82
CA PHE A 691 0.13 -20.32 -13.38
C PHE A 691 0.86 -20.83 -14.61
N LEU A 692 2.15 -20.52 -14.70
CA LEU A 692 3.02 -20.88 -15.80
C LEU A 692 4.31 -21.48 -15.24
N ASP A 693 4.59 -22.71 -15.63
CA ASP A 693 5.86 -23.38 -15.45
C ASP A 693 6.42 -23.65 -16.84
N LYS A 694 7.65 -23.20 -17.13
CA LYS A 694 8.13 -23.11 -18.52
C LYS A 694 8.97 -24.30 -18.96
N ASN A 695 9.67 -24.97 -18.05
CA ASN A 695 10.64 -25.99 -18.43
C ASN A 695 11.15 -26.74 -17.22
N GLY A 696 11.04 -28.06 -17.18
CA GLY A 696 11.46 -28.79 -16.01
C GLY A 696 11.24 -30.28 -16.06
N ASN A 697 11.34 -30.94 -14.92
CA ASN A 697 10.74 -32.26 -14.71
C ASN A 697 10.08 -32.20 -13.34
N ASP A 698 8.88 -31.66 -13.32
CA ASP A 698 8.31 -31.07 -12.12
C ASP A 698 7.48 -32.07 -11.36
N THR A 699 7.36 -31.85 -10.06
CA THR A 699 6.55 -32.68 -9.18
C THR A 699 5.47 -31.84 -8.52
N TYR A 700 4.24 -32.07 -8.95
CA TYR A 700 3.05 -31.41 -8.42
C TYR A 700 2.35 -32.32 -7.40
N ARG A 701 2.72 -32.12 -6.13
CA ARG A 701 2.10 -32.75 -4.96
C ARG A 701 0.94 -31.87 -4.46
N VAL A 702 -0.23 -32.07 -5.08
CA VAL A 702 -1.45 -31.32 -4.77
C VAL A 702 -2.65 -32.22 -4.53
N ASN A 703 -3.59 -31.78 -3.69
CA ASN A 703 -4.81 -32.55 -3.38
C ASN A 703 -6.03 -32.18 -4.25
N THR A 704 -5.93 -31.14 -5.06
CA THR A 704 -6.92 -30.66 -6.03
C THR A 704 -6.31 -30.64 -7.43
N PRO A 705 -7.12 -30.81 -8.49
CA PRO A 705 -6.64 -30.62 -9.85
C PRO A 705 -6.16 -29.17 -10.12
N PRO A 706 -5.19 -28.95 -11.03
CA PRO A 706 -4.76 -27.59 -11.41
C PRO A 706 -5.88 -26.75 -12.02
N ALA A 707 -5.77 -25.42 -12.01
CA ALA A 707 -6.77 -24.50 -12.57
C ALA A 707 -8.22 -24.70 -12.05
N THR A 708 -8.37 -25.22 -10.82
CA THR A 708 -9.69 -25.51 -10.24
C THR A 708 -10.51 -24.24 -9.99
N ILE A 709 -11.81 -24.28 -10.28
CA ILE A 709 -12.80 -23.24 -9.97
C ILE A 709 -13.77 -23.75 -8.90
N PRO A 710 -13.53 -23.50 -7.60
CA PRO A 710 -14.29 -24.14 -6.53
C PRO A 710 -15.68 -23.52 -6.33
N THR A 711 -15.85 -22.21 -6.53
CA THR A 711 -17.14 -21.54 -6.36
C THR A 711 -17.21 -20.16 -7.03
N ASN A 712 -18.39 -19.82 -7.56
CA ASN A 712 -18.78 -18.47 -7.95
C ASN A 712 -20.10 -18.02 -7.29
N GLU A 713 -20.64 -18.80 -6.34
CA GLU A 713 -21.99 -18.63 -5.79
C GLU A 713 -22.22 -17.23 -5.17
N ALA A 714 -21.17 -16.58 -4.66
CA ALA A 714 -21.29 -15.27 -4.06
C ALA A 714 -21.62 -14.14 -5.07
N ARG A 715 -21.38 -14.36 -6.36
CA ARG A 715 -21.44 -13.31 -7.39
C ARG A 715 -22.12 -13.73 -8.71
N ASP A 716 -22.43 -15.01 -8.89
CA ASP A 716 -22.83 -15.59 -10.16
C ASP A 716 -21.72 -15.44 -11.24
N GLY A 717 -21.95 -15.95 -12.45
CA GLY A 717 -20.98 -15.88 -13.55
C GLY A 717 -19.78 -16.82 -13.42
N ILE A 718 -18.68 -16.45 -14.09
CA ILE A 718 -17.50 -17.32 -14.30
C ILE A 718 -16.21 -16.73 -13.70
N SER A 719 -15.25 -17.60 -13.39
CA SER A 719 -13.84 -17.26 -13.08
C SER A 719 -12.91 -17.99 -14.05
N LEU A 720 -11.80 -17.38 -14.44
CA LEU A 720 -10.86 -17.97 -15.38
C LEU A 720 -9.57 -18.39 -14.65
N GLY A 721 -9.30 -19.69 -14.66
CA GLY A 721 -8.08 -20.29 -14.12
C GLY A 721 -7.26 -20.91 -15.23
N PHE A 722 -5.94 -20.73 -15.18
CA PHE A 722 -5.01 -21.24 -16.17
C PHE A 722 -3.81 -21.89 -15.48
N PHE A 723 -3.50 -23.11 -15.89
CA PHE A 723 -2.28 -23.83 -15.53
C PHE A 723 -1.59 -24.30 -16.80
N PHE A 724 -0.34 -23.91 -16.99
CA PHE A 724 0.47 -24.36 -18.11
C PHE A 724 1.84 -24.81 -17.63
N ASP A 725 2.15 -26.07 -17.91
CA ASP A 725 3.49 -26.64 -17.82
C ASP A 725 3.97 -26.83 -19.25
N LEU A 726 4.97 -26.06 -19.69
CA LEU A 726 5.32 -25.95 -21.11
C LEU A 726 6.31 -26.99 -21.60
N ALA A 727 6.98 -27.73 -20.72
CA ALA A 727 7.90 -28.79 -21.09
C ALA A 727 8.36 -29.58 -19.87
N GLY A 728 8.35 -30.91 -20.00
CA GLY A 728 9.01 -31.74 -19.02
C GLY A 728 8.60 -33.20 -19.07
N LYS A 729 9.04 -33.93 -18.05
CA LYS A 729 8.52 -35.26 -17.72
C LYS A 729 8.01 -35.26 -16.29
N ASP A 730 6.82 -34.72 -16.15
CA ASP A 730 6.34 -34.26 -14.85
C ASP A 730 5.53 -35.34 -14.14
N LYS A 731 5.41 -35.16 -12.82
CA LYS A 731 4.72 -36.07 -11.91
C LYS A 731 3.57 -35.35 -11.24
N TYR A 732 2.37 -35.87 -11.45
CA TYR A 732 1.14 -35.29 -10.93
C TYR A 732 0.41 -36.26 -10.00
N GLN A 733 -0.16 -35.74 -8.90
CA GLN A 733 -1.12 -36.49 -8.08
C GLN A 733 -2.56 -36.41 -8.59
N LYS A 734 -2.93 -35.31 -9.26
CA LYS A 734 -4.33 -34.99 -9.64
C LYS A 734 -4.54 -34.70 -11.13
N ALA A 735 -3.49 -34.87 -11.92
CA ALA A 735 -3.49 -34.76 -13.37
C ALA A 735 -2.60 -35.89 -13.97
N ARG A 736 -2.32 -35.83 -15.27
CA ARG A 736 -1.39 -36.75 -15.92
C ARG A 736 -0.39 -35.97 -16.75
N ASN A 737 0.81 -36.52 -16.85
CA ASN A 737 1.84 -35.97 -17.70
C ASN A 737 1.39 -35.95 -19.19
N ASN A 738 1.79 -34.96 -19.97
CA ASN A 738 1.48 -34.79 -21.39
C ASN A 738 -0.03 -34.79 -21.68
N SER A 739 -0.81 -34.12 -20.83
CA SER A 739 -2.25 -34.10 -21.00
C SER A 739 -2.86 -32.72 -20.75
N ARG A 740 -4.09 -32.56 -21.19
CA ARG A 740 -4.83 -31.30 -21.10
C ARG A 740 -6.26 -31.56 -20.71
N GLY A 741 -6.91 -30.56 -20.15
CA GLY A 741 -8.32 -30.63 -19.82
C GLY A 741 -8.92 -29.30 -19.41
N THR A 742 -10.19 -29.36 -19.08
CA THR A 742 -10.94 -28.26 -18.50
C THR A 742 -11.59 -28.68 -17.18
N LEU A 743 -11.60 -27.78 -16.19
CA LEU A 743 -12.10 -28.03 -14.83
C LEU A 743 -13.06 -26.93 -14.38
N GLY A 744 -14.32 -27.29 -14.15
CA GLY A 744 -15.40 -26.33 -14.35
C GLY A 744 -15.41 -25.86 -15.83
N ASN A 745 -16.47 -25.27 -16.33
CA ASN A 745 -16.59 -25.02 -17.78
C ASN A 745 -15.59 -23.96 -18.37
N ILE A 746 -14.50 -23.60 -17.68
CA ILE A 746 -13.72 -22.34 -17.80
C ILE A 746 -12.34 -22.35 -17.10
N GLY A 747 -11.95 -23.42 -16.41
CA GLY A 747 -10.57 -23.61 -15.94
C GLY A 747 -9.79 -24.41 -16.98
N PHE A 748 -8.63 -23.95 -17.41
CA PHE A 748 -7.83 -24.55 -18.48
C PHE A 748 -6.50 -25.06 -17.92
N TRP A 749 -6.17 -26.30 -18.20
CA TRP A 749 -4.86 -26.84 -17.89
C TRP A 749 -4.29 -27.63 -19.05
N GLU A 750 -3.00 -27.47 -19.30
CA GLU A 750 -2.25 -28.22 -20.31
C GLU A 750 -0.81 -28.39 -19.88
N ASP A 751 -0.35 -29.63 -19.95
CA ASP A 751 1.05 -30.03 -19.87
C ASP A 751 1.52 -30.40 -21.28
N PHE A 752 2.54 -29.69 -21.75
CA PHE A 752 3.07 -29.79 -23.10
C PHE A 752 4.26 -30.75 -23.20
N LYS A 753 4.20 -31.64 -24.19
CA LYS A 753 5.27 -32.59 -24.51
C LYS A 753 6.62 -31.96 -24.87
N ASN A 754 6.62 -30.74 -25.42
CA ASN A 754 7.80 -30.03 -25.92
C ASN A 754 7.57 -28.50 -25.87
N SER A 755 8.60 -27.75 -25.45
CA SER A 755 8.60 -26.28 -25.26
C SER A 755 8.31 -25.40 -26.49
N ARG A 756 8.08 -25.99 -27.68
CA ARG A 756 7.90 -25.23 -28.94
C ARG A 756 6.58 -24.44 -29.02
N ILE A 757 5.69 -24.59 -28.05
CA ILE A 757 4.42 -23.87 -27.97
C ILE A 757 4.38 -23.12 -26.64
N ASN A 758 5.00 -21.94 -26.59
CA ASN A 758 4.75 -21.01 -25.49
C ASN A 758 3.58 -20.09 -25.89
N PRO A 759 2.38 -20.23 -25.29
CA PRO A 759 1.23 -19.38 -25.63
C PRO A 759 1.44 -17.90 -25.27
N PHE A 760 2.50 -17.58 -24.54
CA PHE A 760 2.92 -16.22 -24.15
C PHE A 760 4.00 -15.61 -25.06
N GLN A 761 4.62 -16.37 -25.98
CA GLN A 761 5.63 -15.88 -26.95
C GLN A 761 5.13 -15.70 -28.36
#